data_AF-A0A524E6S2-F1
#
_entry.id   AF-A0A524E6S2-F1
#
_cell.length_a   1.000
_cell.length_b   1.000
_cell.length_c   1.000
_cell.angle_alpha   90.00
_cell.angle_beta   90.00
_cell.angle_gamma   90.00
#
_symmetry.space_group_name_H-M   'P 1'
#
loop_
_entity.id
_entity.type
_entity.pdbx_description
1 polymer ?
#
loop_
_entity_poly.entity_id
_entity_poly.type
_entity_poly.pdbx_seq_one_letter_code
_entity_poly.pdbx_strand_id
1 'polypeptide(L)'
;MINGTIVPSLTFFNSDLEINLELNSILIRHILLNGAKAIYLFGTTGEGLYFSNKIEAKTKLIDLTYSIAKNIPIFLGAFGNEVDEIVDQIEIIGKKYGRIKFFLAPPFSKKVTATDLGQHFENILDSISIDSEIYLYHNPEVFYGNEINPPIVKDLLKYPNLKGIKDASDKINNYKTYIEMLNEEFSVFCGNEHNFSFFLQLIPQELRKFSGLIPSIANLLNICAKLYNASLMDNILELHQFQEQLNDVIDKLYDIKLNEGRIQRGLKFAFLHLYKDILKTSVDDLFIVNPDIHRELDNITKTRIKATTNYLLNQKYIYQLYSLTKEELYELNEIIRLFSNIEILTKQGKIRKIIGPFDADTNTIYRVNFENSQLIFRFRTSKSFQYENIIKEKILYPLLDGSLSPFSSKLDDEIENLKNSKTGTYIFDKKKPPIIPVANLIYYDETRRIIPYVFSVLDYIHGKSLHAILQENLNDSFNLDLETPKYINLFVNLGDLLGKLHEIKFYSFYESIEDIQRNKDKTWHDVFNKRLQNQIQEAKNNKLPDIEEIVAFFKENESLIAEEEEPVLLHNDFQSKNIIVKDDVTKIKINGIIDFDNWGIGVRAQDFVKIRYFDLNLLNQSKFDDALYEGYNRHYKIDDDFKKKIDLYSLYWLLELNNQEIKNNKDISKKDKTIQKFLRLIS
;
A
#
# COMPACT_ATOMS: atom_id res chain seq x y z
N MET A 1 24.32 17.40 -3.49
CA MET A 1 24.43 16.82 -4.84
C MET A 1 23.06 16.35 -5.30
N ILE A 2 22.58 16.85 -6.45
CA ILE A 2 21.24 16.56 -6.97
C ILE A 2 21.38 15.95 -8.35
N ASN A 3 20.73 14.80 -8.55
CA ASN A 3 20.79 14.05 -9.80
C ASN A 3 19.52 13.21 -9.99
N GLY A 4 19.45 12.48 -11.09
CA GLY A 4 18.29 11.67 -11.43
C GLY A 4 17.12 12.49 -11.97
N THR A 5 15.90 12.05 -11.68
CA THR A 5 14.67 12.70 -12.15
C THR A 5 14.18 13.73 -11.14
N ILE A 6 14.23 15.00 -11.53
CA ILE A 6 13.60 16.10 -10.79
C ILE A 6 12.25 16.34 -11.45
N VAL A 7 11.16 15.93 -10.80
CA VAL A 7 9.85 15.95 -11.46
C VAL A 7 9.21 17.34 -11.32
N PRO A 8 8.96 18.07 -12.44
CA PRO A 8 8.21 19.31 -12.41
C PRO A 8 6.74 19.01 -12.15
N SER A 9 6.35 19.04 -10.87
CA SER A 9 5.01 18.64 -10.41
C SER A 9 3.93 19.47 -11.09
N LEU A 10 2.86 18.82 -11.52
CA LEU A 10 1.59 19.49 -11.80
C LEU A 10 1.08 20.17 -10.53
N THR A 11 0.18 21.13 -10.70
CA THR A 11 -0.55 21.76 -9.59
C THR A 11 -2.05 21.60 -9.81
N PHE A 12 -2.74 20.82 -8.97
CA PHE A 12 -4.20 20.68 -9.04
C PHE A 12 -4.92 21.81 -8.30
N PHE A 13 -6.07 22.23 -8.84
CA PHE A 13 -6.88 23.34 -8.31
C PHE A 13 -8.29 22.86 -7.97
N ASN A 14 -8.94 23.60 -7.09
CA ASN A 14 -10.38 23.57 -6.89
C ASN A 14 -11.07 24.46 -7.94
N SER A 15 -12.40 24.40 -8.02
CA SER A 15 -13.21 25.21 -8.95
C SER A 15 -13.06 26.72 -8.76
N ASP A 16 -12.64 27.16 -7.58
CA ASP A 16 -12.34 28.55 -7.22
C ASP A 16 -10.87 28.95 -7.49
N LEU A 17 -10.08 28.09 -8.14
CA LEU A 17 -8.66 28.26 -8.44
C LEU A 17 -7.72 28.29 -7.22
N GLU A 18 -8.22 27.94 -6.03
CA GLU A 18 -7.36 27.62 -4.90
C GLU A 18 -6.68 26.26 -5.10
N ILE A 19 -5.53 26.04 -4.46
CA ILE A 19 -4.79 24.79 -4.57
C ILE A 19 -5.57 23.64 -3.91
N ASN A 20 -5.81 22.57 -4.67
CA ASN A 20 -6.45 21.37 -4.16
C ASN A 20 -5.43 20.50 -3.41
N LEU A 21 -5.35 20.66 -2.08
CA LEU A 21 -4.36 19.95 -1.26
C LEU A 21 -4.53 18.43 -1.27
N GLU A 22 -5.75 17.91 -1.42
CA GLU A 22 -6.02 16.46 -1.47
C GLU A 22 -5.43 15.84 -2.75
N LEU A 23 -5.76 16.40 -3.92
CA LEU A 23 -5.22 15.94 -5.20
C LEU A 23 -3.70 16.10 -5.28
N ASN A 24 -3.17 17.23 -4.82
CA ASN A 24 -1.72 17.44 -4.81
C ASN A 24 -1.02 16.46 -3.84
N SER A 25 -1.64 16.08 -2.72
CA SER A 25 -1.10 15.05 -1.82
C SER A 25 -0.99 13.69 -2.52
N ILE A 26 -2.01 13.29 -3.28
CA ILE A 26 -2.00 12.06 -4.10
C ILE A 26 -0.90 12.15 -5.17
N LEU A 27 -0.81 13.28 -5.88
CA LEU A 27 0.19 13.53 -6.91
C LEU A 27 1.62 13.43 -6.37
N ILE A 28 1.92 14.12 -5.27
CA ILE A 28 3.25 14.12 -4.65
C ILE A 28 3.66 12.69 -4.29
N ARG A 29 2.76 11.92 -3.67
CA ARG A 29 3.04 10.51 -3.32
C ARG A 29 3.26 9.66 -4.57
N HIS A 30 2.45 9.84 -5.62
CA HIS A 30 2.59 9.14 -6.89
C HIS A 30 3.93 9.44 -7.58
N ILE A 31 4.33 10.70 -7.64
CA ILE A 31 5.61 11.15 -8.21
C ILE A 31 6.79 10.51 -7.46
N LEU A 32 6.74 10.50 -6.12
CA LEU A 32 7.76 9.87 -5.30
C LEU A 32 7.86 8.36 -5.55
N LEU A 33 6.72 7.66 -5.67
CA LEU A 33 6.68 6.24 -6.03
C LEU A 33 7.24 5.96 -7.43
N ASN A 34 7.07 6.90 -8.37
CA ASN A 34 7.65 6.81 -9.72
C ASN A 34 9.15 7.12 -9.78
N GLY A 35 9.81 7.25 -8.63
CA GLY A 35 11.27 7.33 -8.54
C GLY A 35 11.85 8.74 -8.58
N ALA A 36 11.03 9.78 -8.34
CA ALA A 36 11.52 11.15 -8.26
C ALA A 36 12.62 11.31 -7.20
N LYS A 37 13.76 11.90 -7.61
CA LYS A 37 14.87 12.26 -6.70
C LYS A 37 14.74 13.68 -6.14
N ALA A 38 13.95 14.52 -6.79
CA ALA A 38 13.55 15.82 -6.29
C ALA A 38 12.19 16.21 -6.89
N ILE A 39 11.49 17.15 -6.23
CA ILE A 39 10.22 17.69 -6.70
C ILE A 39 10.44 19.15 -7.09
N TYR A 40 10.02 19.53 -8.29
CA TYR A 40 10.04 20.90 -8.76
C TYR A 40 8.62 21.47 -8.80
N LEU A 41 8.29 22.30 -7.81
CA LEU A 41 7.01 22.97 -7.68
C LEU A 41 6.99 24.26 -8.51
N PHE A 42 5.83 24.59 -9.05
CA PHE A 42 5.60 25.84 -9.78
C PHE A 42 6.60 26.10 -10.92
N GLY A 43 7.03 25.04 -11.62
CA GLY A 43 7.64 25.18 -12.94
C GLY A 43 6.59 25.49 -14.02
N THR A 44 6.99 25.54 -15.30
CA THR A 44 6.03 25.69 -16.41
C THR A 44 4.93 24.62 -16.37
N THR A 45 5.32 23.35 -16.16
CA THR A 45 4.41 22.20 -16.02
C THR A 45 3.45 22.34 -14.84
N GLY A 46 3.92 22.93 -13.74
CA GLY A 46 3.11 23.24 -12.56
C GLY A 46 2.36 24.58 -12.64
N GLU A 47 2.28 25.18 -13.83
CA GLU A 47 1.58 26.44 -14.10
C GLU A 47 2.13 27.62 -13.27
N GLY A 48 3.43 27.63 -13.02
CA GLY A 48 4.08 28.59 -12.12
C GLY A 48 3.97 30.06 -12.49
N LEU A 49 3.83 30.39 -13.78
CA LEU A 49 3.64 31.78 -14.24
C LEU A 49 2.39 32.42 -13.65
N TYR A 50 1.30 31.64 -13.53
CA TYR A 50 0.04 32.06 -12.90
C TYR A 50 0.19 32.37 -11.40
N PHE A 51 1.18 31.76 -10.76
CA PHE A 51 1.47 31.90 -9.33
C PHE A 51 2.61 32.87 -9.04
N SER A 52 3.18 33.55 -10.05
CA SER A 52 4.33 34.45 -9.89
C SER A 52 4.13 35.46 -8.74
N ASN A 53 2.95 36.05 -8.62
CA ASN A 53 2.59 37.00 -7.57
C ASN A 53 1.78 36.40 -6.39
N LYS A 54 1.71 35.07 -6.24
CA LYS A 54 0.85 34.39 -5.26
C LYS A 54 1.64 33.62 -4.20
N ILE A 55 2.43 34.33 -3.40
CA ILE A 55 3.32 33.73 -2.38
C ILE A 55 2.56 32.87 -1.36
N GLU A 56 1.38 33.29 -0.92
CA GLU A 56 0.58 32.52 0.05
C GLU A 56 0.15 31.16 -0.51
N ALA A 57 -0.33 31.12 -1.76
CA ALA A 57 -0.68 29.88 -2.44
C ALA A 57 0.56 28.97 -2.60
N LYS A 58 1.70 29.53 -3.03
CA LYS A 58 2.98 28.78 -3.09
C LYS A 58 3.31 28.13 -1.76
N THR A 59 3.18 28.89 -0.67
CA THR A 59 3.46 28.46 0.70
C THR A 59 2.61 27.24 1.11
N LYS A 60 1.31 27.22 0.80
CA LYS A 60 0.42 26.08 1.12
C LYS A 60 0.91 24.77 0.50
N LEU A 61 1.31 24.80 -0.78
CA LEU A 61 1.79 23.59 -1.46
C LEU A 61 3.21 23.19 -1.03
N ILE A 62 4.07 24.15 -0.71
CA ILE A 62 5.39 23.89 -0.15
C ILE A 62 5.27 23.17 1.20
N ASP A 63 4.40 23.66 2.10
CA ASP A 63 4.13 23.05 3.40
C ASP A 63 3.62 21.61 3.25
N LEU A 64 2.65 21.39 2.35
CA LEU A 64 2.17 20.05 2.02
C LEU A 64 3.30 19.15 1.52
N THR A 65 4.12 19.65 0.60
CA THR A 65 5.21 18.87 -0.02
C THR A 65 6.27 18.50 1.00
N TYR A 66 6.69 19.42 1.89
CA TYR A 66 7.62 19.10 2.98
C TYR A 66 7.04 18.05 3.94
N SER A 67 5.73 18.11 4.23
CA SER A 67 5.09 17.14 5.12
C SER A 67 5.11 15.70 4.57
N ILE A 68 5.12 15.54 3.23
CA ILE A 68 5.10 14.24 2.56
C ILE A 68 6.51 13.78 2.18
N ALA A 69 7.28 14.66 1.53
CA ALA A 69 8.56 14.33 0.89
C ALA A 69 9.77 14.41 1.84
N LYS A 70 9.59 14.97 3.04
CA LYS A 70 10.59 15.10 4.13
C LYS A 70 11.98 15.51 3.64
N ASN A 71 12.86 14.55 3.36
CA ASN A 71 14.28 14.78 3.01
C ASN A 71 14.53 14.90 1.50
N ILE A 72 13.52 14.70 0.66
CA ILE A 72 13.64 14.87 -0.78
C ILE A 72 13.79 16.38 -1.09
N PRO A 73 14.80 16.78 -1.90
CA PRO A 73 14.96 18.17 -2.32
C PRO A 73 13.72 18.73 -3.01
N ILE A 74 13.38 19.96 -2.67
CA ILE A 74 12.28 20.71 -3.30
C ILE A 74 12.87 21.90 -4.03
N PHE A 75 12.56 21.99 -5.32
CA PHE A 75 12.81 23.13 -6.17
C PHE A 75 11.53 23.94 -6.33
N LEU A 76 11.68 25.26 -6.49
CA LEU A 76 10.58 26.19 -6.69
C LEU A 76 10.85 27.11 -7.88
N GLY A 77 9.83 27.35 -8.69
CA GLY A 77 9.91 28.37 -9.76
C GLY A 77 9.81 29.78 -9.18
N ALA A 78 10.87 30.56 -9.37
CA ALA A 78 10.90 31.99 -9.07
C ALA A 78 10.84 32.75 -10.41
N PHE A 79 9.63 33.12 -10.80
CA PHE A 79 9.35 33.80 -12.07
C PHE A 79 8.78 35.19 -11.79
N GLY A 80 9.22 36.17 -12.57
CA GLY A 80 8.79 37.57 -12.53
C GLY A 80 9.29 38.29 -13.77
N ASN A 81 8.82 39.53 -13.97
CA ASN A 81 9.37 40.38 -15.05
C ASN A 81 10.39 41.39 -14.50
N GLU A 82 10.24 41.78 -13.24
CA GLU A 82 11.09 42.74 -12.56
C GLU A 82 12.00 42.04 -11.53
N VAL A 83 13.19 42.60 -11.31
CA VAL A 83 14.20 42.05 -10.39
C VAL A 83 13.64 41.96 -8.95
N ASP A 84 13.03 43.03 -8.47
CA ASP A 84 12.53 43.13 -7.09
C ASP A 84 11.47 42.06 -6.79
N GLU A 85 10.56 41.79 -7.72
CA GLU A 85 9.53 40.75 -7.58
C GLU A 85 10.12 39.35 -7.40
N ILE A 86 11.23 39.08 -8.10
CA ILE A 86 11.91 37.77 -8.05
C ILE A 86 12.71 37.66 -6.76
N VAL A 87 13.43 38.72 -6.38
CA VAL A 87 14.20 38.80 -5.14
C VAL A 87 13.27 38.61 -3.94
N ASP A 88 12.14 39.31 -3.89
CA ASP A 88 11.15 39.17 -2.81
C ASP A 88 10.63 37.74 -2.68
N GLN A 89 10.31 37.08 -3.79
CA GLN A 89 9.88 35.67 -3.78
C GLN A 89 10.96 34.77 -3.19
N ILE A 90 12.22 34.93 -3.61
CA ILE A 90 13.33 34.10 -3.15
C ILE A 90 13.61 34.35 -1.67
N GLU A 91 13.68 35.61 -1.26
CA GLU A 91 13.95 36.03 0.11
C GLU A 91 12.89 35.54 1.09
N ILE A 92 11.60 35.81 0.80
CA ILE A 92 10.49 35.45 1.69
C ILE A 92 10.41 33.93 1.86
N ILE A 93 10.49 33.19 0.75
CA ILE A 93 10.33 31.74 0.78
C ILE A 93 11.59 31.06 1.32
N GLY A 94 12.78 31.49 0.90
CA GLY A 94 14.02 30.86 1.34
C GLY A 94 14.33 31.13 2.81
N LYS A 95 13.97 32.30 3.37
CA LYS A 95 14.01 32.55 4.82
C LYS A 95 13.11 31.58 5.60
N LYS A 96 11.93 31.26 5.08
CA LYS A 96 11.00 30.33 5.72
C LYS A 96 11.43 28.87 5.54
N TYR A 97 12.04 28.53 4.42
CA TYR A 97 12.37 27.16 4.03
C TYR A 97 13.84 27.01 3.64
N GLY A 98 14.75 26.96 4.62
CA GLY A 98 16.19 26.99 4.38
C GLY A 98 16.81 25.84 3.55
N ARG A 99 16.01 24.86 3.08
CA ARG A 99 16.46 23.78 2.17
C ARG A 99 15.87 23.86 0.76
N ILE A 100 15.01 24.86 0.52
CA ILE A 100 14.37 25.06 -0.79
C ILE A 100 15.41 25.57 -1.79
N LYS A 101 15.23 25.19 -3.04
CA LYS A 101 16.08 25.59 -4.16
C LYS A 101 15.24 26.31 -5.19
N PHE A 102 15.83 27.20 -5.98
CA PHE A 102 15.06 28.00 -6.92
C PHE A 102 15.51 27.79 -8.36
N PHE A 103 14.53 27.68 -9.26
CA PHE A 103 14.75 27.88 -10.69
C PHE A 103 14.40 29.31 -11.05
N LEU A 104 15.40 30.05 -11.54
CA LEU A 104 15.29 31.39 -12.09
C LEU A 104 15.12 31.32 -13.61
N ALA A 105 14.16 32.05 -14.16
CA ALA A 105 13.93 32.12 -15.59
C ALA A 105 14.05 33.57 -16.11
N PRO A 106 14.22 33.77 -17.42
CA PRO A 106 14.14 35.10 -18.03
C PRO A 106 12.75 35.76 -17.82
N PRO A 107 12.64 37.08 -18.02
CA PRO A 107 11.36 37.76 -18.14
C PRO A 107 10.46 37.08 -19.19
N PHE A 108 9.16 36.97 -18.91
CA PHE A 108 8.21 36.25 -19.74
C PHE A 108 7.25 37.15 -20.53
N SER A 109 7.30 38.47 -20.33
CA SER A 109 6.45 39.44 -21.05
C SER A 109 7.11 40.10 -22.26
N LYS A 110 8.45 40.04 -22.38
CA LYS A 110 9.19 40.69 -23.46
C LYS A 110 10.51 39.99 -23.75
N LYS A 111 10.98 40.14 -24.98
CA LYS A 111 12.34 39.76 -25.38
C LYS A 111 13.31 40.87 -24.98
N VAL A 112 14.44 40.50 -24.41
CA VAL A 112 15.53 41.41 -24.03
C VAL A 112 16.81 41.07 -24.79
N THR A 113 17.78 41.97 -24.80
CA THR A 113 19.09 41.69 -25.38
C THR A 113 19.88 40.71 -24.51
N ALA A 114 20.87 40.02 -25.07
CA ALA A 114 21.71 39.11 -24.30
C ALA A 114 22.45 39.83 -23.16
N THR A 115 22.87 41.08 -23.39
CA THR A 115 23.52 41.93 -22.38
C THR A 115 22.55 42.26 -21.24
N ASP A 116 21.34 42.72 -21.57
CA ASP A 116 20.33 43.06 -20.55
C ASP A 116 19.88 41.82 -19.77
N LEU A 117 19.82 40.66 -20.42
CA LEU A 117 19.50 39.40 -19.77
C LEU A 117 20.60 38.97 -18.77
N GLY A 118 21.86 39.15 -19.15
CA GLY A 118 22.99 38.93 -18.23
C GLY A 118 22.88 39.84 -17.01
N GLN A 119 22.70 41.15 -17.23
CA GLN A 119 22.55 42.12 -16.14
C GLN A 119 21.33 41.83 -15.26
N HIS A 120 20.23 41.35 -15.83
CA HIS A 120 19.05 40.96 -15.08
C HIS A 120 19.36 39.85 -14.07
N PHE A 121 20.05 38.79 -14.49
CA PHE A 121 20.45 37.72 -13.58
C PHE A 121 21.51 38.16 -12.56
N GLU A 122 22.49 38.99 -12.96
CA GLU A 122 23.47 39.56 -12.03
C GLU A 122 22.79 40.37 -10.93
N ASN A 123 21.86 41.27 -11.30
CA ASN A 123 21.14 42.10 -10.34
C ASN A 123 20.32 41.25 -9.34
N ILE A 124 19.72 40.15 -9.79
CA ILE A 124 19.01 39.22 -8.91
C ILE A 124 19.99 38.53 -7.96
N LEU A 125 21.08 37.96 -8.48
CA LEU A 125 22.06 37.22 -7.68
C LEU A 125 22.80 38.11 -6.68
N ASP A 126 23.10 39.36 -7.03
CA ASP A 126 23.69 40.37 -6.15
C ASP A 126 22.74 40.79 -5.00
N SER A 127 21.43 40.73 -5.23
CA SER A 127 20.41 41.21 -4.27
C SER A 127 19.95 40.14 -3.29
N ILE A 128 20.22 38.86 -3.54
CA ILE A 128 19.83 37.75 -2.67
C ILE A 128 20.83 37.62 -1.51
N SER A 129 20.30 37.64 -0.28
CA SER A 129 21.04 37.54 0.99
C SER A 129 21.00 36.15 1.63
N ILE A 130 20.22 35.22 1.08
CA ILE A 130 20.07 33.84 1.59
C ILE A 130 20.98 32.83 0.87
N ASP A 131 21.37 31.78 1.58
CA ASP A 131 22.24 30.70 1.04
C ASP A 131 21.50 29.65 0.17
N SER A 132 20.30 29.97 -0.31
CA SER A 132 19.53 29.02 -1.13
C SER A 132 20.20 28.78 -2.48
N GLU A 133 20.22 27.52 -2.91
CA GLU A 133 20.80 27.15 -4.22
C GLU A 133 19.90 27.63 -5.37
N ILE A 134 20.53 28.27 -6.35
CA ILE A 134 19.89 28.87 -7.51
C ILE A 134 20.29 28.11 -8.78
N TYR A 135 19.31 27.90 -9.65
CA TYR A 135 19.48 27.23 -10.93
C TYR A 135 18.84 28.05 -12.03
N LEU A 136 19.51 28.22 -13.15
CA LEU A 136 18.93 28.91 -14.31
C LEU A 136 17.97 27.98 -15.05
N TYR A 137 16.92 28.54 -15.65
CA TYR A 137 15.96 27.82 -16.47
C TYR A 137 15.91 28.44 -17.87
N HIS A 138 16.51 27.75 -18.83
CA HIS A 138 16.53 28.13 -20.22
C HIS A 138 15.40 27.43 -20.99
N ASN A 139 14.39 28.21 -21.39
CA ASN A 139 13.32 27.75 -22.28
C ASN A 139 12.78 28.93 -23.13
N PRO A 140 13.45 29.25 -24.26
CA PRO A 140 13.07 30.40 -25.08
C PRO A 140 11.63 30.36 -25.58
N GLU A 141 11.07 29.17 -25.83
CA GLU A 141 9.68 29.03 -26.29
C GLU A 141 8.66 29.55 -25.27
N VAL A 142 8.94 29.35 -23.98
CA VAL A 142 8.09 29.81 -22.87
C VAL A 142 8.40 31.25 -22.48
N PHE A 143 9.67 31.66 -22.56
CA PHE A 143 10.15 32.96 -22.08
C PHE A 143 10.39 33.96 -23.22
N TYR A 144 9.41 34.11 -24.10
CA TYR A 144 9.36 35.17 -25.13
C TYR A 144 10.60 35.26 -26.06
N GLY A 145 11.24 34.13 -26.33
CA GLY A 145 12.43 34.03 -27.17
C GLY A 145 13.72 34.54 -26.51
N ASN A 146 13.74 34.68 -25.17
CA ASN A 146 14.95 35.00 -24.41
C ASN A 146 15.87 33.78 -24.32
N GLU A 147 17.11 33.95 -24.76
CA GLU A 147 18.10 32.89 -24.79
C GLU A 147 19.19 33.11 -23.74
N ILE A 148 19.32 32.14 -22.84
CA ILE A 148 20.46 32.08 -21.91
C ILE A 148 21.59 31.43 -22.71
N ASN A 149 22.53 32.25 -23.16
CA ASN A 149 23.68 31.77 -23.94
C ASN A 149 24.82 31.35 -22.99
N PRO A 150 25.69 30.40 -23.39
CA PRO A 150 26.79 29.95 -22.54
C PRO A 150 27.72 31.03 -21.97
N PRO A 151 28.04 32.14 -22.69
CA PRO A 151 28.80 33.25 -22.10
C PRO A 151 28.14 33.87 -20.88
N ILE A 152 26.81 34.06 -20.89
CA ILE A 152 26.06 34.57 -19.74
C ILE A 152 26.27 33.65 -18.54
N VAL A 153 26.12 32.34 -18.74
CA VAL A 153 26.30 31.37 -17.64
C VAL A 153 27.74 31.42 -17.10
N LYS A 154 28.75 31.51 -17.97
CA LYS A 154 30.16 31.62 -17.55
C LYS A 154 30.41 32.85 -16.69
N ASP A 155 29.86 34.00 -17.07
CA ASP A 155 30.02 35.25 -16.31
C ASP A 155 29.36 35.16 -14.92
N LEU A 156 28.26 34.41 -14.83
CA LEU A 156 27.53 34.19 -13.59
C LEU A 156 28.14 33.10 -12.68
N LEU A 157 29.10 32.28 -13.14
CA LEU A 157 29.75 31.25 -12.29
C LEU A 157 30.56 31.84 -11.12
N LYS A 158 30.81 33.16 -11.11
CA LYS A 158 31.38 33.88 -9.97
C LYS A 158 30.47 33.86 -8.73
N TYR A 159 29.18 33.59 -8.90
CA TYR A 159 28.19 33.55 -7.82
C TYR A 159 28.12 32.15 -7.18
N PRO A 160 28.47 32.00 -5.88
CA PRO A 160 28.57 30.68 -5.25
C PRO A 160 27.21 29.99 -5.05
N ASN A 161 26.12 30.74 -5.04
CA ASN A 161 24.75 30.22 -4.96
C ASN A 161 24.22 29.69 -6.31
N LEU A 162 24.87 30.03 -7.44
CA LEU A 162 24.51 29.48 -8.73
C LEU A 162 25.06 28.05 -8.87
N LYS A 163 24.17 27.06 -8.75
CA LYS A 163 24.51 25.63 -8.70
C LYS A 163 24.12 24.84 -9.95
N GLY A 164 23.54 25.48 -10.96
CA GLY A 164 23.29 24.78 -12.21
C GLY A 164 22.35 25.46 -13.20
N ILE A 165 22.00 24.71 -14.23
CA ILE A 165 21.08 25.14 -15.29
C ILE A 165 20.20 23.97 -15.75
N LYS A 166 18.91 24.25 -15.95
CA LYS A 166 17.98 23.44 -16.74
C LYS A 166 17.92 24.01 -18.15
N ASP A 167 18.28 23.22 -19.14
CA ASP A 167 18.09 23.57 -20.56
C ASP A 167 16.95 22.72 -21.16
N ALA A 168 15.93 23.39 -21.67
CA ALA A 168 14.81 22.78 -22.39
C ALA A 168 14.84 23.09 -23.89
N SER A 169 15.91 23.71 -24.40
CA SER A 169 16.07 23.98 -25.83
C SER A 169 16.53 22.75 -26.62
N ASP A 170 16.42 22.82 -27.96
CA ASP A 170 16.96 21.82 -28.90
C ASP A 170 18.40 22.15 -29.37
N LYS A 171 19.08 23.09 -28.71
CA LYS A 171 20.39 23.59 -29.17
C LYS A 171 21.53 22.71 -28.68
N ILE A 172 21.90 21.71 -29.46
CA ILE A 172 23.01 20.77 -29.19
C ILE A 172 24.31 21.49 -28.76
N ASN A 173 24.64 22.60 -29.39
CA ASN A 173 25.85 23.36 -29.06
C ASN A 173 25.82 23.97 -27.64
N ASN A 174 24.63 24.31 -27.14
CA ASN A 174 24.46 24.78 -25.77
C ASN A 174 24.73 23.65 -24.78
N TYR A 175 24.13 22.46 -25.00
CA TYR A 175 24.41 21.28 -24.16
C TYR A 175 25.90 20.99 -24.06
N LYS A 176 26.62 20.93 -25.19
CA LYS A 176 28.07 20.70 -25.18
C LYS A 176 28.81 21.70 -24.31
N THR A 177 28.50 22.99 -24.46
CA THR A 177 29.17 24.05 -23.70
C THR A 177 28.79 24.04 -22.21
N TYR A 178 27.55 23.69 -21.86
CA TYR A 178 27.14 23.55 -20.47
C TYR A 178 27.77 22.33 -19.80
N ILE A 179 27.92 21.21 -20.53
CA ILE A 179 28.57 20.00 -20.03
C ILE A 179 30.05 20.26 -19.71
N GLU A 180 30.73 21.14 -20.44
CA GLU A 180 32.10 21.59 -20.09
C GLU A 180 32.17 22.30 -18.72
N MET A 181 31.06 22.84 -18.22
CA MET A 181 30.98 23.48 -16.90
C MET A 181 30.61 22.50 -15.78
N LEU A 182 30.18 21.29 -16.12
CA LEU A 182 29.66 20.29 -15.19
C LEU A 182 30.74 19.84 -14.19
N ASN A 183 30.46 19.98 -12.89
CA ASN A 183 31.35 19.56 -11.82
C ASN A 183 30.56 19.32 -10.50
N GLU A 184 31.26 19.13 -9.38
CA GLU A 184 30.64 18.87 -8.08
C GLU A 184 29.77 20.02 -7.56
N GLU A 185 30.06 21.26 -7.98
CA GLU A 185 29.41 22.51 -7.59
C GLU A 185 28.40 23.02 -8.64
N PHE A 186 28.42 22.51 -9.87
CA PHE A 186 27.55 22.96 -10.95
C PHE A 186 26.93 21.80 -11.72
N SER A 187 25.59 21.73 -11.72
CA SER A 187 24.80 20.67 -12.34
C SER A 187 24.10 21.12 -13.63
N VAL A 188 24.00 20.24 -14.61
CA VAL A 188 23.28 20.48 -15.86
C VAL A 188 22.11 19.52 -15.97
N PHE A 189 20.92 20.05 -16.22
CA PHE A 189 19.69 19.27 -16.34
C PHE A 189 19.06 19.42 -17.72
N CYS A 190 18.64 18.30 -18.31
CA CYS A 190 17.86 18.31 -19.54
C CYS A 190 16.36 18.41 -19.22
N GLY A 191 15.70 19.40 -19.81
CA GLY A 191 14.25 19.60 -19.73
C GLY A 191 13.50 19.19 -21.00
N ASN A 192 14.21 18.84 -22.07
CA ASN A 192 13.61 18.40 -23.32
C ASN A 192 13.49 16.88 -23.37
N GLU A 193 12.27 16.39 -23.20
CA GLU A 193 11.97 14.97 -23.00
C GLU A 193 12.26 14.09 -24.22
N HIS A 194 12.33 14.68 -25.42
CA HIS A 194 12.66 13.95 -26.65
C HIS A 194 14.15 13.64 -26.80
N ASN A 195 15.00 14.27 -25.99
CA ASN A 195 16.45 14.26 -26.16
C ASN A 195 17.24 13.71 -24.95
N PHE A 196 16.58 13.09 -23.96
CA PHE A 196 17.25 12.64 -22.74
C PHE A 196 18.37 11.64 -22.99
N SER A 197 18.13 10.62 -23.83
CA SER A 197 19.15 9.63 -24.19
C SER A 197 20.38 10.30 -24.82
N PHE A 198 20.16 11.21 -25.77
CA PHE A 198 21.24 11.95 -26.42
C PHE A 198 22.01 12.84 -25.44
N PHE A 199 21.30 13.61 -24.61
CA PHE A 199 21.89 14.45 -23.58
C PHE A 199 22.80 13.65 -22.63
N LEU A 200 22.33 12.51 -22.13
CA LEU A 200 23.10 11.67 -21.20
C LEU A 200 24.34 11.05 -21.86
N GLN A 201 24.27 10.75 -23.16
CA GLN A 201 25.41 10.23 -23.93
C GLN A 201 26.49 11.27 -24.21
N LEU A 202 26.14 12.56 -24.27
CA LEU A 202 27.14 13.64 -24.37
C LEU A 202 27.97 13.80 -23.09
N ILE A 203 27.53 13.24 -21.97
CA ILE A 203 28.18 13.37 -20.67
C ILE A 203 29.04 12.13 -20.41
N PRO A 204 30.34 12.28 -20.09
CA PRO A 204 31.17 11.18 -19.61
C PRO A 204 30.51 10.45 -18.44
N GLN A 205 30.58 9.12 -18.43
CA GLN A 205 29.79 8.29 -17.50
C GLN A 205 29.99 8.69 -16.03
N GLU A 206 31.23 8.98 -15.64
CA GLU A 206 31.63 9.39 -14.29
C GLU A 206 31.06 10.75 -13.85
N LEU A 207 30.70 11.60 -14.81
CA LEU A 207 30.11 12.92 -14.58
C LEU A 207 28.57 12.91 -14.62
N ARG A 208 27.92 11.85 -15.12
CA ARG A 208 26.45 11.74 -15.18
C ARG A 208 25.78 11.87 -13.80
N LYS A 209 26.51 11.58 -12.71
CA LYS A 209 26.05 11.77 -11.33
C LYS A 209 25.89 13.23 -10.91
N PHE A 210 26.39 14.19 -11.71
CA PHE A 210 26.22 15.63 -11.53
C PHE A 210 25.16 16.21 -12.49
N SER A 211 24.51 15.37 -13.29
CA SER A 211 23.44 15.76 -14.20
C SER A 211 22.13 15.05 -13.86
N GLY A 212 21.05 15.47 -14.53
CA GLY A 212 19.76 14.85 -14.35
C GLY A 212 18.74 15.25 -15.41
N LEU A 213 17.52 14.75 -15.24
CA LEU A 213 16.41 14.94 -16.14
C LEU A 213 15.30 15.70 -15.42
N ILE A 214 14.56 16.55 -16.14
CA ILE A 214 13.40 17.27 -15.62
C ILE A 214 12.16 16.95 -16.47
N PRO A 215 11.54 15.77 -16.27
CA PRO A 215 10.52 15.22 -17.15
C PRO A 215 9.11 15.57 -16.68
N SER A 216 8.35 16.31 -17.48
CA SER A 216 6.93 16.54 -17.20
C SER A 216 6.13 15.24 -17.17
N ILE A 217 6.43 14.30 -18.07
CA ILE A 217 5.79 12.99 -18.18
C ILE A 217 5.94 12.14 -16.91
N ALA A 218 6.95 12.42 -16.07
CA ALA A 218 7.19 11.71 -14.81
C ALA A 218 6.18 12.07 -13.71
N ASN A 219 5.27 13.02 -13.96
CA ASN A 219 4.04 13.16 -13.19
C ASN A 219 3.12 11.94 -13.31
N LEU A 220 3.34 11.08 -14.31
CA LEU A 220 2.56 9.87 -14.55
C LEU A 220 3.43 8.60 -14.64
N LEU A 221 4.62 8.69 -15.23
CA LEU A 221 5.43 7.52 -15.62
C LEU A 221 6.74 7.40 -14.84
N ASN A 222 7.17 6.15 -14.59
CA ASN A 222 8.48 5.83 -14.02
C ASN A 222 9.62 5.72 -15.06
N ILE A 223 9.31 5.77 -16.36
CA ILE A 223 10.24 5.43 -17.43
C ILE A 223 11.48 6.33 -17.45
N CYS A 224 11.35 7.60 -17.09
CA CYS A 224 12.48 8.53 -17.04
C CYS A 224 13.49 8.16 -15.94
N ALA A 225 13.04 7.55 -14.83
CA ALA A 225 13.94 7.05 -13.80
C ALA A 225 14.71 5.81 -14.29
N LYS A 226 14.04 4.91 -15.03
CA LYS A 226 14.68 3.76 -15.69
C LYS A 226 15.70 4.22 -16.74
N LEU A 227 15.34 5.19 -17.57
CA LEU A 227 16.20 5.81 -18.57
C LEU A 227 17.46 6.41 -17.91
N TYR A 228 17.29 7.18 -16.84
CA TYR A 228 18.44 7.73 -16.12
C TYR A 228 19.34 6.64 -15.51
N ASN A 229 18.77 5.63 -14.87
CA ASN A 229 19.55 4.53 -14.28
C ASN A 229 20.30 3.72 -15.35
N ALA A 230 19.67 3.43 -16.49
CA ALA A 230 20.32 2.78 -17.63
C ALA A 230 21.55 3.58 -18.10
N SER A 231 21.46 4.92 -18.10
CA SER A 231 22.61 5.77 -18.41
C SER A 231 23.74 5.67 -17.38
N LEU A 232 23.45 5.53 -16.09
CA LEU A 232 24.50 5.37 -15.08
C LEU A 232 25.26 4.04 -15.27
N MET A 233 24.56 3.00 -15.71
CA MET A 233 25.13 1.68 -16.01
C MET A 233 25.78 1.59 -17.39
N ASP A 234 25.72 2.67 -18.19
CA ASP A 234 26.16 2.73 -19.59
C ASP A 234 25.48 1.67 -20.48
N ASN A 235 24.22 1.31 -20.16
CA ASN A 235 23.42 0.40 -20.97
C ASN A 235 22.76 1.17 -22.13
N ILE A 236 23.55 1.43 -23.18
CA ILE A 236 23.14 2.26 -24.32
C ILE A 236 21.91 1.71 -25.04
N LEU A 237 21.78 0.38 -25.17
CA LEU A 237 20.64 -0.23 -25.86
C LEU A 237 19.32 0.06 -25.11
N GLU A 238 19.28 -0.21 -23.80
CA GLU A 238 18.10 0.09 -22.98
C GLU A 238 17.80 1.59 -22.95
N LEU A 239 18.84 2.43 -22.90
CA LEU A 239 18.69 3.89 -22.93
C LEU A 239 17.93 4.36 -24.20
N HIS A 240 18.29 3.83 -25.36
CA HIS A 240 17.58 4.14 -26.61
C HIS A 240 16.17 3.57 -26.65
N GLN A 241 15.97 2.33 -26.20
CA GLN A 241 14.64 1.71 -26.13
C GLN A 241 13.69 2.52 -25.25
N PHE A 242 14.15 2.96 -24.07
CA PHE A 242 13.35 3.81 -23.20
C PHE A 242 13.06 5.18 -23.81
N GLN A 243 13.99 5.76 -24.56
CA GLN A 243 13.75 7.04 -25.24
C GLN A 243 12.70 6.92 -26.35
N GLU A 244 12.76 5.88 -27.18
CA GLU A 244 11.77 5.65 -28.24
C GLU A 244 10.37 5.43 -27.66
N GLN A 245 10.28 4.60 -26.61
CA GLN A 245 9.04 4.38 -25.88
C GLN A 245 8.52 5.69 -25.26
N LEU A 246 9.41 6.49 -24.67
CA LEU A 246 9.05 7.76 -24.08
C LEU A 246 8.46 8.72 -25.13
N ASN A 247 9.08 8.80 -26.32
CA ASN A 247 8.60 9.64 -27.42
C ASN A 247 7.20 9.25 -27.88
N ASP A 248 6.96 7.94 -28.10
CA ASP A 248 5.65 7.43 -28.51
C ASP A 248 4.55 7.76 -27.48
N VAL A 249 4.88 7.69 -26.20
CA VAL A 249 3.92 7.97 -25.12
C VAL A 249 3.64 9.47 -24.98
N ILE A 250 4.66 10.33 -25.11
CA ILE A 250 4.50 11.78 -25.11
C ILE A 250 3.48 12.22 -26.17
N ASP A 251 3.63 11.73 -27.40
CA ASP A 251 2.75 12.10 -28.53
C ASP A 251 1.29 11.66 -28.32
N LYS A 252 1.08 10.60 -27.53
CA LYS A 252 -0.25 10.08 -27.21
C LYS A 252 -0.90 10.76 -26.00
N LEU A 253 -0.11 11.19 -25.02
CA LEU A 253 -0.63 11.79 -23.78
C LEU A 253 -0.75 13.31 -23.86
N TYR A 254 0.19 14.01 -24.49
CA TYR A 254 0.13 15.47 -24.60
C TYR A 254 -0.93 15.89 -25.62
N ASP A 255 -1.58 17.03 -25.38
CA ASP A 255 -2.55 17.55 -26.33
C ASP A 255 -1.84 18.11 -27.57
N ILE A 256 -1.88 17.38 -28.68
CA ILE A 256 -1.22 17.77 -29.92
C ILE A 256 -1.99 18.82 -30.74
N LYS A 257 -3.23 19.17 -30.34
CA LYS A 257 -4.06 20.09 -31.13
C LYS A 257 -3.77 21.57 -30.87
N LEU A 258 -3.46 21.94 -29.63
CA LEU A 258 -3.03 23.30 -29.30
C LEU A 258 -1.68 23.25 -28.59
N ASN A 259 -0.74 24.08 -29.02
CA ASN A 259 0.60 24.13 -28.43
C ASN A 259 0.57 24.64 -26.98
N GLU A 260 -0.28 25.62 -26.69
CA GLU A 260 -0.41 26.19 -25.36
C GLU A 260 -1.08 25.22 -24.39
N GLY A 261 -0.45 25.04 -23.22
CA GLY A 261 -0.96 24.16 -22.17
C GLY A 261 -1.02 22.67 -22.53
N ARG A 262 -0.38 22.22 -23.62
CA ARG A 262 -0.50 20.84 -24.12
C ARG A 262 -0.12 19.78 -23.08
N ILE A 263 0.92 20.07 -22.32
CA ILE A 263 1.48 19.17 -21.30
C ILE A 263 0.52 19.12 -20.11
N GLN A 264 0.12 20.29 -19.60
CA GLN A 264 -0.73 20.46 -18.43
C GLN A 264 -2.08 19.77 -18.65
N ARG A 265 -2.71 20.02 -19.80
CA ARG A 265 -4.02 19.46 -20.14
C ARG A 265 -3.95 17.94 -20.30
N GLY A 266 -2.99 17.45 -21.08
CA GLY A 266 -2.79 16.02 -21.29
C GLY A 266 -2.54 15.26 -19.99
N LEU A 267 -1.56 15.72 -19.19
CA LEU A 267 -1.15 15.04 -17.97
C LEU A 267 -2.15 15.15 -16.82
N LYS A 268 -2.77 16.32 -16.60
CA LYS A 268 -3.82 16.45 -15.57
C LYS A 268 -4.99 15.53 -15.87
N PHE A 269 -5.44 15.49 -17.13
CA PHE A 269 -6.53 14.62 -17.52
C PHE A 269 -6.15 13.14 -17.38
N ALA A 270 -4.94 12.74 -17.81
CA ALA A 270 -4.43 11.39 -17.65
C ALA A 270 -4.37 10.97 -16.17
N PHE A 271 -3.84 11.85 -15.30
CA PHE A 271 -3.73 11.60 -13.87
C PHE A 271 -5.10 11.48 -13.18
N LEU A 272 -6.06 12.37 -13.49
CA LEU A 272 -7.40 12.28 -12.94
C LEU A 272 -8.13 11.01 -13.40
N HIS A 273 -8.00 10.65 -14.68
CA HIS A 273 -8.54 9.38 -15.18
C HIS A 273 -7.88 8.17 -14.50
N LEU A 274 -6.57 8.24 -14.25
CA LEU A 274 -5.84 7.19 -13.53
C LEU A 274 -6.43 6.96 -12.13
N TYR A 275 -6.79 8.02 -11.40
CA TYR A 275 -7.31 7.93 -10.03
C TYR A 275 -8.84 7.96 -9.93
N LYS A 276 -9.56 7.93 -11.04
CA LYS A 276 -11.03 8.12 -11.12
C LYS A 276 -11.85 7.28 -10.12
N ASP A 277 -11.36 6.08 -9.76
CA ASP A 277 -12.08 5.13 -8.90
C ASP A 277 -12.00 5.49 -7.40
N ILE A 278 -11.09 6.38 -7.01
CA ILE A 278 -10.95 6.87 -5.62
C ILE A 278 -11.34 8.34 -5.45
N LEU A 279 -11.60 9.04 -6.56
CA LEU A 279 -12.05 10.43 -6.53
C LEU A 279 -13.53 10.49 -6.16
N LYS A 280 -13.88 11.38 -5.23
CA LYS A 280 -15.28 11.61 -4.83
C LYS A 280 -16.08 12.44 -5.86
N THR A 281 -15.36 13.12 -6.74
CA THR A 281 -15.89 14.07 -7.72
C THR A 281 -15.50 13.60 -9.12
N SER A 282 -16.31 13.92 -10.13
CA SER A 282 -16.06 13.48 -11.50
C SER A 282 -14.73 14.04 -12.05
N VAL A 283 -14.12 13.30 -12.98
CA VAL A 283 -12.87 13.72 -13.64
C VAL A 283 -13.03 15.05 -14.37
N ASP A 284 -14.17 15.29 -15.02
CA ASP A 284 -14.40 16.51 -15.78
C ASP A 284 -14.53 17.74 -14.88
N ASP A 285 -15.13 17.59 -13.69
CA ASP A 285 -15.26 18.67 -12.71
C ASP A 285 -13.91 19.03 -12.07
N LEU A 286 -13.07 18.01 -11.80
CA LEU A 286 -11.72 18.18 -11.24
C LEU A 286 -10.68 18.62 -12.28
N PHE A 287 -11.00 18.51 -13.57
CA PHE A 287 -10.11 18.91 -14.65
C PHE A 287 -10.10 20.43 -14.81
N ILE A 288 -9.16 21.06 -14.11
CA ILE A 288 -8.97 22.51 -14.04
C ILE A 288 -7.53 22.86 -14.38
N VAL A 289 -7.37 23.87 -15.24
CA VAL A 289 -6.11 24.53 -15.61
C VAL A 289 -6.22 26.02 -15.31
N ASN A 290 -5.08 26.71 -15.28
CA ASN A 290 -4.98 28.17 -15.20
C ASN A 290 -5.91 28.82 -16.24
N PRO A 291 -6.64 29.89 -15.87
CA PRO A 291 -7.35 30.78 -16.79
C PRO A 291 -6.65 31.12 -18.12
N ASP A 292 -5.32 31.27 -18.15
CA ASP A 292 -4.58 31.60 -19.37
C ASP A 292 -4.47 30.41 -20.35
N ILE A 293 -4.80 29.19 -19.91
CA ILE A 293 -4.74 27.98 -20.72
C ILE A 293 -6.15 27.59 -21.19
N HIS A 294 -6.29 27.28 -22.49
CA HIS A 294 -7.55 26.80 -23.05
C HIS A 294 -8.02 25.48 -22.41
N ARG A 295 -9.03 25.55 -21.54
CA ARG A 295 -9.44 24.43 -20.68
C ARG A 295 -9.87 23.17 -21.44
N GLU A 296 -10.57 23.27 -22.57
CA GLU A 296 -11.23 22.09 -23.13
C GLU A 296 -10.27 21.11 -23.83
N LEU A 297 -10.57 19.83 -23.64
CA LEU A 297 -10.06 18.70 -24.43
C LEU A 297 -11.24 18.09 -25.18
N ASP A 298 -11.13 17.92 -26.48
CA ASP A 298 -12.18 17.27 -27.27
C ASP A 298 -12.27 15.76 -26.98
N ASN A 299 -13.39 15.15 -27.34
CA ASN A 299 -13.67 13.75 -27.05
C ASN A 299 -12.67 12.77 -27.69
N ILE A 300 -12.10 13.08 -28.86
CA ILE A 300 -11.11 12.21 -29.53
C ILE A 300 -9.83 12.20 -28.68
N THR A 301 -9.38 13.39 -28.27
CA THR A 301 -8.19 13.55 -27.42
C THR A 301 -8.38 12.89 -26.06
N LYS A 302 -9.53 13.10 -25.40
CA LYS A 302 -9.88 12.41 -24.14
C LYS A 302 -9.84 10.89 -24.31
N THR A 303 -10.43 10.35 -25.37
CA THR A 303 -10.47 8.90 -25.62
C THR A 303 -9.07 8.33 -25.82
N ARG A 304 -8.22 9.01 -26.60
CA ARG A 304 -6.81 8.61 -26.80
C ARG A 304 -6.03 8.61 -25.48
N ILE A 305 -6.14 9.67 -24.67
CA ILE A 305 -5.45 9.76 -23.38
C ILE A 305 -5.92 8.63 -22.44
N LYS A 306 -7.23 8.37 -22.36
CA LYS A 306 -7.79 7.27 -21.54
C LYS A 306 -7.25 5.91 -21.98
N ALA A 307 -7.30 5.62 -23.28
CA ALA A 307 -6.80 4.36 -23.84
C ALA A 307 -5.30 4.18 -23.56
N THR A 308 -4.52 5.23 -23.76
CA THR A 308 -3.07 5.23 -23.51
C THR A 308 -2.76 5.06 -22.03
N THR A 309 -3.46 5.77 -21.14
CA THR A 309 -3.28 5.65 -19.69
C THR A 309 -3.59 4.23 -19.22
N ASN A 310 -4.69 3.64 -19.68
CA ASN A 310 -5.04 2.25 -19.36
C ASN A 310 -4.01 1.24 -19.90
N TYR A 311 -3.52 1.45 -21.12
CA TYR A 311 -2.47 0.63 -21.73
C TYR A 311 -1.19 0.67 -20.88
N LEU A 312 -0.72 1.87 -20.52
CA LEU A 312 0.50 2.06 -19.73
C LEU A 312 0.39 1.51 -18.31
N LEU A 313 -0.79 1.58 -17.70
CA LEU A 313 -1.09 0.91 -16.44
C LEU A 313 -0.92 -0.61 -16.58
N ASN A 314 -1.49 -1.21 -17.62
CA ASN A 314 -1.35 -2.65 -17.89
C ASN A 314 0.10 -3.07 -18.20
N GLN A 315 0.89 -2.16 -18.78
CA GLN A 315 2.30 -2.37 -19.10
C GLN A 315 3.27 -2.02 -17.96
N LYS A 316 2.77 -1.70 -16.76
CA LYS A 316 3.63 -1.47 -15.57
C LYS A 316 4.59 -0.26 -15.71
N TYR A 317 4.24 0.71 -16.57
CA TYR A 317 4.94 1.99 -16.69
C TYR A 317 4.38 3.07 -15.76
N ILE A 318 3.17 2.84 -15.24
CA ILE A 318 2.49 3.69 -14.25
C ILE A 318 2.32 2.88 -12.97
N TYR A 319 2.77 3.42 -11.84
CA TYR A 319 2.44 2.88 -10.52
C TYR A 319 1.28 3.69 -9.91
N GLN A 320 0.06 3.16 -9.89
CA GLN A 320 -0.97 3.75 -9.02
C GLN A 320 -0.62 3.43 -7.57
N LEU A 321 -0.93 4.34 -6.65
CA LEU A 321 -0.76 4.14 -5.21
C LEU A 321 -1.35 2.81 -4.71
N TYR A 322 -2.38 2.26 -5.38
CA TYR A 322 -3.05 1.00 -5.04
C TYR A 322 -2.87 -0.12 -6.08
N SER A 323 -2.23 0.11 -7.23
CA SER A 323 -2.08 -0.89 -8.31
C SER A 323 -0.71 -1.56 -8.35
N LEU A 324 0.12 -1.33 -7.33
CA LEU A 324 1.37 -2.05 -7.19
C LEU A 324 1.05 -3.55 -7.16
N THR A 325 1.50 -4.29 -8.17
CA THR A 325 1.42 -5.75 -8.12
C THR A 325 2.41 -6.28 -7.07
N LYS A 326 2.20 -7.52 -6.65
CA LYS A 326 3.04 -8.21 -5.68
C LYS A 326 4.52 -8.12 -6.00
N GLU A 327 4.98 -8.25 -7.24
CA GLU A 327 6.42 -8.12 -7.56
C GLU A 327 6.93 -6.66 -7.59
N GLU A 328 6.05 -5.68 -7.83
CA GLU A 328 6.44 -4.27 -8.04
C GLU A 328 6.55 -3.47 -6.75
N LEU A 329 6.04 -4.02 -5.63
CA LEU A 329 6.39 -3.54 -4.30
C LEU A 329 7.89 -3.70 -3.98
N TYR A 330 8.63 -4.53 -4.74
CA TYR A 330 9.95 -5.01 -4.34
C TYR A 330 11.12 -4.23 -4.92
N GLU A 331 11.24 -2.98 -4.48
CA GLU A 331 12.40 -2.70 -3.65
C GLU A 331 11.92 -2.52 -2.21
N LEU A 332 11.58 -3.62 -1.52
CA LEU A 332 11.15 -3.56 -0.11
C LEU A 332 12.25 -2.95 0.80
N ASN A 333 13.50 -2.86 0.34
CA ASN A 333 14.53 -2.05 0.98
C ASN A 333 14.15 -0.55 1.06
N GLU A 334 13.53 0.01 0.03
CA GLU A 334 13.03 1.40 0.03
C GLU A 334 11.80 1.53 0.94
N ILE A 335 10.88 0.56 0.92
CA ILE A 335 9.73 0.53 1.83
C ILE A 335 10.20 0.44 3.29
N ILE A 336 11.23 -0.35 3.58
CA ILE A 336 11.76 -0.44 4.95
C ILE A 336 12.56 0.80 5.33
N ARG A 337 13.19 1.51 4.36
CA ARG A 337 13.69 2.87 4.63
C ARG A 337 12.58 3.83 5.04
N LEU A 338 11.35 3.69 4.55
CA LEU A 338 10.21 4.50 5.03
C LEU A 338 9.92 4.28 6.53
N PHE A 339 10.26 3.10 7.05
CA PHE A 339 10.14 2.74 8.46
C PHE A 339 11.32 3.19 9.33
N SER A 340 12.31 3.91 8.77
CA SER A 340 13.44 4.46 9.52
C SER A 340 13.07 5.40 10.67
N ASN A 341 11.83 5.89 10.70
CA ASN A 341 11.31 6.76 11.76
C ASN A 341 10.41 6.02 12.77
N ILE A 342 10.22 4.70 12.62
CA ILE A 342 9.42 3.89 13.55
C ILE A 342 10.37 3.23 14.54
N GLU A 343 10.46 3.78 15.75
CA GLU A 343 11.46 3.39 16.76
C GLU A 343 11.48 1.89 17.08
N ILE A 344 10.30 1.25 17.18
CA ILE A 344 10.21 -0.18 17.49
C ILE A 344 10.80 -1.06 16.36
N LEU A 345 10.73 -0.59 15.11
CA LEU A 345 11.26 -1.30 13.94
C LEU A 345 12.75 -1.00 13.74
N THR A 346 13.22 0.21 14.05
CA THR A 346 14.66 0.53 13.96
C THR A 346 15.49 -0.24 14.99
N LYS A 347 14.94 -0.53 16.18
CA LYS A 347 15.58 -1.36 17.21
C LYS A 347 15.89 -2.79 16.77
N GLN A 348 15.28 -3.27 15.68
CA GLN A 348 15.52 -4.61 15.15
C GLN A 348 16.88 -4.75 14.44
N GLY A 349 17.54 -3.62 14.15
CA GLY A 349 18.83 -3.56 13.44
C GLY A 349 18.64 -3.47 11.93
N LYS A 350 19.70 -3.76 11.16
CA LYS A 350 19.63 -3.73 9.69
C LYS A 350 18.89 -4.94 9.15
N ILE A 351 18.26 -4.75 7.99
CA ILE A 351 17.64 -5.86 7.25
C ILE A 351 18.76 -6.70 6.64
N ARG A 352 18.71 -8.00 6.87
CA ARG A 352 19.62 -8.98 6.25
C ARG A 352 19.01 -9.64 5.03
N LYS A 353 17.72 -9.98 5.10
CA LYS A 353 17.05 -10.72 4.04
C LYS A 353 15.54 -10.46 4.07
N ILE A 354 14.94 -10.48 2.89
CA ILE A 354 13.50 -10.34 2.69
C ILE A 354 13.04 -11.56 1.91
N ILE A 355 11.89 -12.12 2.26
CA ILE A 355 11.34 -13.35 1.69
C ILE A 355 9.83 -13.17 1.47
N GLY A 356 9.39 -13.32 0.23
CA GLY A 356 8.02 -13.04 -0.21
C GLY A 356 8.00 -12.58 -1.68
N PRO A 357 6.82 -12.20 -2.21
CA PRO A 357 5.55 -12.06 -1.50
C PRO A 357 4.89 -13.41 -1.35
N PHE A 358 4.36 -13.67 -0.16
CA PHE A 358 3.41 -14.75 0.02
C PHE A 358 2.01 -14.18 -0.24
N ASP A 359 1.26 -14.90 -1.08
CA ASP A 359 -0.11 -14.54 -1.43
C ASP A 359 -1.11 -15.32 -0.59
N ALA A 360 -2.02 -14.56 0.03
CA ALA A 360 -3.22 -15.05 0.66
C ALA A 360 -4.37 -14.24 0.06
N ASP A 361 -5.56 -14.84 -0.06
CA ASP A 361 -6.73 -14.26 -0.77
C ASP A 361 -7.06 -12.81 -0.35
N THR A 362 -6.71 -12.43 0.88
CA THR A 362 -6.96 -11.10 1.45
C THR A 362 -5.70 -10.25 1.67
N ASN A 363 -4.50 -10.85 1.73
CA ASN A 363 -3.29 -10.22 2.26
C ASN A 363 -2.04 -10.46 1.40
N THR A 364 -1.14 -9.48 1.37
CA THR A 364 0.24 -9.70 0.94
C THR A 364 1.16 -9.75 2.14
N ILE A 365 1.89 -10.86 2.26
CA ILE A 365 2.74 -11.13 3.42
C ILE A 365 4.20 -11.19 2.99
N TYR A 366 5.05 -10.59 3.80
CA TYR A 366 6.50 -10.60 3.65
C TYR A 366 7.13 -11.08 4.95
N ARG A 367 8.13 -11.94 4.86
CA ARG A 367 9.02 -12.24 5.98
C ARG A 367 10.29 -11.42 5.84
N VAL A 368 10.61 -10.64 6.87
CA VAL A 368 11.76 -9.76 6.91
C VAL A 368 12.68 -10.20 8.04
N ASN A 369 13.90 -10.58 7.67
CA ASN A 369 14.95 -10.96 8.60
C ASN A 369 15.81 -9.73 8.89
N PHE A 370 15.78 -9.29 10.14
CA PHE A 370 16.66 -8.26 10.67
C PHE A 370 17.92 -8.87 11.29
N GLU A 371 18.83 -8.04 11.78
CA GLU A 371 20.00 -8.46 12.55
C GLU A 371 19.60 -9.14 13.87
N ASN A 372 18.58 -8.60 14.54
CA ASN A 372 18.20 -9.02 15.89
C ASN A 372 16.89 -9.83 15.93
N SER A 373 16.13 -9.92 14.83
CA SER A 373 14.81 -10.55 14.81
C SER A 373 14.37 -11.00 13.43
N GLN A 374 13.23 -11.69 13.38
CA GLN A 374 12.49 -11.98 12.15
C GLN A 374 11.05 -11.52 12.35
N LEU A 375 10.56 -10.71 11.41
CA LEU A 375 9.22 -10.12 11.46
C LEU A 375 8.41 -10.51 10.22
N ILE A 376 7.10 -10.48 10.36
CA ILE A 376 6.13 -10.63 9.29
C ILE A 376 5.47 -9.28 9.03
N PHE A 377 5.58 -8.76 7.80
CA PHE A 377 4.83 -7.60 7.34
C PHE A 377 3.61 -8.08 6.58
N ARG A 378 2.43 -7.66 7.02
CA ARG A 378 1.14 -8.04 6.45
C ARG A 378 0.43 -6.80 5.93
N PHE A 379 0.25 -6.73 4.62
CA PHE A 379 -0.43 -5.63 3.94
C PHE A 379 -1.83 -6.06 3.49
N ARG A 380 -2.85 -5.25 3.79
CA ARG A 380 -4.23 -5.43 3.32
C ARG A 380 -4.33 -4.94 1.86
N THR A 381 -3.98 -5.80 0.90
CA THR A 381 -3.84 -5.44 -0.52
C THR A 381 -5.05 -5.84 -1.38
N SER A 382 -5.95 -6.69 -0.87
CA SER A 382 -7.13 -7.11 -1.62
C SER A 382 -8.11 -5.95 -1.81
N LYS A 383 -8.69 -5.79 -3.01
CA LYS A 383 -9.69 -4.73 -3.28
C LYS A 383 -10.89 -4.79 -2.33
N SER A 384 -11.26 -6.00 -1.90
CA SER A 384 -12.38 -6.25 -0.99
C SER A 384 -12.07 -5.87 0.46
N PHE A 385 -10.79 -5.85 0.85
CA PHE A 385 -10.37 -5.72 2.25
C PHE A 385 -9.34 -4.59 2.49
N GLN A 386 -8.97 -3.83 1.46
CA GLN A 386 -8.02 -2.71 1.56
C GLN A 386 -8.47 -1.63 2.54
N TYR A 387 -9.77 -1.54 2.83
CA TYR A 387 -10.39 -0.61 3.78
C TYR A 387 -10.78 -1.26 5.10
N GLU A 388 -10.57 -2.57 5.29
CA GLU A 388 -10.90 -3.20 6.57
C GLU A 388 -9.91 -2.71 7.63
N ASN A 389 -10.46 -2.20 8.72
CA ASN A 389 -9.72 -1.74 9.88
C ASN A 389 -9.12 -2.99 10.55
N ILE A 390 -7.90 -2.92 11.06
CA ILE A 390 -7.28 -3.99 11.87
C ILE A 390 -7.84 -4.02 13.31
N ILE A 391 -9.09 -3.59 13.49
CA ILE A 391 -9.74 -3.48 14.80
C ILE A 391 -9.89 -4.84 15.46
N LYS A 392 -10.13 -5.88 14.66
CA LYS A 392 -10.15 -7.27 15.09
C LYS A 392 -8.85 -7.64 15.82
N GLU A 393 -7.68 -7.37 15.25
CA GLU A 393 -6.41 -7.67 15.93
C GLU A 393 -6.17 -6.79 17.15
N LYS A 394 -6.54 -5.51 17.08
CA LYS A 394 -6.41 -4.57 18.21
C LYS A 394 -7.23 -4.99 19.43
N ILE A 395 -8.38 -5.64 19.23
CA ILE A 395 -9.23 -6.15 20.32
C ILE A 395 -8.77 -7.54 20.76
N LEU A 396 -8.43 -8.43 19.82
CA LEU A 396 -8.05 -9.81 20.11
C LEU A 396 -6.88 -9.89 21.09
N TYR A 397 -5.82 -9.12 20.87
CA TYR A 397 -4.59 -9.25 21.65
C TYR A 397 -4.79 -8.91 23.14
N PRO A 398 -5.43 -7.77 23.49
CA PRO A 398 -5.84 -7.50 24.86
C PRO A 398 -6.74 -8.55 25.51
N LEU A 399 -7.61 -9.21 24.74
CA LEU A 399 -8.42 -10.32 25.27
C LEU A 399 -7.54 -11.52 25.61
N LEU A 400 -6.54 -11.84 24.77
CA LEU A 400 -5.68 -13.00 24.94
C LEU A 400 -4.77 -12.92 26.17
N ASP A 401 -4.36 -11.73 26.61
CA ASP A 401 -3.60 -11.54 27.86
C ASP A 401 -4.46 -11.06 29.04
N GLY A 402 -5.76 -10.88 28.81
CA GLY A 402 -6.73 -10.44 29.80
C GLY A 402 -6.52 -9.01 30.30
N SER A 403 -5.80 -8.16 29.56
CA SER A 403 -5.77 -6.71 29.81
C SER A 403 -7.08 -6.03 29.42
N LEU A 404 -7.80 -6.61 28.45
CA LEU A 404 -9.19 -6.28 28.14
C LEU A 404 -10.10 -7.39 28.68
N SER A 405 -11.05 -7.03 29.51
CA SER A 405 -12.06 -7.96 30.04
C SER A 405 -13.41 -7.70 29.39
N PRO A 406 -14.05 -8.70 28.76
CA PRO A 406 -15.43 -8.59 28.27
C PRO A 406 -16.45 -8.20 29.35
N PHE A 407 -16.10 -8.41 30.62
CA PHE A 407 -16.93 -8.09 31.78
C PHE A 407 -16.61 -6.73 32.42
N SER A 408 -15.64 -5.98 31.87
CA SER A 408 -15.25 -4.64 32.32
C SER A 408 -16.40 -3.65 32.18
N SER A 409 -16.59 -2.81 33.20
CA SER A 409 -17.54 -1.69 33.14
C SER A 409 -17.07 -0.55 32.21
N LYS A 410 -15.82 -0.60 31.74
CA LYS A 410 -15.20 0.41 30.84
C LYS A 410 -14.91 -0.13 29.44
N LEU A 411 -15.42 -1.32 29.12
CA LEU A 411 -15.12 -2.02 27.86
C LEU A 411 -15.43 -1.15 26.63
N ASP A 412 -16.52 -0.39 26.66
CA ASP A 412 -16.90 0.49 25.55
C ASP A 412 -15.85 1.58 25.32
N ASP A 413 -15.39 2.24 26.37
CA ASP A 413 -14.34 3.26 26.29
C ASP A 413 -13.02 2.64 25.80
N GLU A 414 -12.68 1.44 26.28
CA GLU A 414 -11.47 0.70 25.89
C GLU A 414 -11.50 0.31 24.40
N ILE A 415 -12.63 -0.20 23.92
CA ILE A 415 -12.83 -0.53 22.49
C ILE A 415 -12.84 0.73 21.64
N GLU A 416 -13.51 1.81 22.06
CA GLU A 416 -13.56 3.08 21.32
C GLU A 416 -12.15 3.68 21.20
N ASN A 417 -11.35 3.63 22.26
CA ASN A 417 -9.95 4.04 22.24
C ASN A 417 -9.11 3.21 21.25
N LEU A 418 -9.29 1.88 21.24
CA LEU A 418 -8.63 0.99 20.27
C LEU A 418 -9.07 1.29 18.84
N LYS A 419 -10.36 1.58 18.60
CA LYS A 419 -10.90 2.00 17.29
C LYS A 419 -10.28 3.31 16.80
N ASN A 420 -10.13 4.28 17.69
CA ASN A 420 -9.59 5.60 17.38
C ASN A 420 -8.08 5.60 17.17
N SER A 421 -7.36 4.63 17.74
CA SER A 421 -5.93 4.46 17.51
C SER A 421 -5.64 3.98 16.08
N LYS A 422 -5.16 4.89 15.23
CA LYS A 422 -4.81 4.63 13.81
C LYS A 422 -3.39 4.10 13.59
N THR A 423 -2.51 4.25 14.59
CA THR A 423 -1.15 3.69 14.57
C THR A 423 -0.77 3.26 15.98
N GLY A 424 -0.03 2.18 16.13
CA GLY A 424 0.38 1.74 17.46
C GLY A 424 1.17 0.45 17.47
N THR A 425 1.40 -0.06 18.68
CA THR A 425 2.13 -1.30 18.96
C THR A 425 1.41 -2.07 20.06
N TYR A 426 1.42 -3.39 20.00
CA TYR A 426 0.92 -4.25 21.07
C TYR A 426 1.85 -5.45 21.27
N ILE A 427 2.60 -5.41 22.38
CA ILE A 427 3.58 -6.44 22.73
C ILE A 427 3.16 -7.04 24.07
N PHE A 428 3.01 -8.36 24.11
CA PHE A 428 2.63 -9.08 25.31
C PHE A 428 3.68 -8.94 26.41
N ASP A 429 3.23 -8.79 27.66
CA ASP A 429 4.13 -8.83 28.81
C ASP A 429 4.72 -10.24 28.96
N LYS A 430 6.05 -10.33 28.96
CA LYS A 430 6.76 -11.61 29.17
C LYS A 430 6.41 -12.28 30.50
N LYS A 431 6.01 -11.50 31.53
CA LYS A 431 5.59 -12.02 32.83
C LYS A 431 4.15 -12.54 32.81
N LYS A 432 3.33 -12.08 31.87
CA LYS A 432 1.93 -12.47 31.69
C LYS A 432 1.70 -12.77 30.19
N PRO A 433 2.19 -13.92 29.70
CA PRO A 433 2.04 -14.27 28.30
C PRO A 433 0.56 -14.46 27.93
N PRO A 434 0.20 -14.40 26.64
CA PRO A 434 -1.15 -14.67 26.19
C PRO A 434 -1.58 -16.10 26.56
N ILE A 435 -2.88 -16.28 26.75
CA ILE A 435 -3.51 -17.55 27.17
C ILE A 435 -3.24 -18.70 26.19
N ILE A 436 -3.03 -18.36 24.92
CA ILE A 436 -2.60 -19.26 23.86
C ILE A 436 -1.37 -18.67 23.12
N PRO A 437 -0.50 -19.50 22.53
CA PRO A 437 0.68 -19.01 21.85
C PRO A 437 0.28 -18.31 20.53
N VAL A 438 0.59 -17.01 20.43
CA VAL A 438 0.37 -16.18 19.23
C VAL A 438 1.56 -15.23 19.04
N ALA A 439 1.71 -14.65 17.84
CA ALA A 439 2.73 -13.64 17.57
C ALA A 439 2.44 -12.34 18.32
N ASN A 440 3.45 -11.50 18.59
CA ASN A 440 3.22 -10.12 19.00
C ASN A 440 2.80 -9.25 17.80
N LEU A 441 1.98 -8.22 18.03
CA LEU A 441 1.64 -7.19 17.06
C LEU A 441 2.60 -6.02 17.25
N ILE A 442 3.79 -6.16 16.69
CA ILE A 442 4.90 -5.22 16.84
C ILE A 442 4.52 -3.80 16.41
N TYR A 443 3.81 -3.65 15.30
CA TYR A 443 3.37 -2.34 14.82
C TYR A 443 2.14 -2.45 13.93
N TYR A 444 1.34 -1.40 13.86
CA TYR A 444 0.29 -1.26 12.86
C TYR A 444 0.06 0.19 12.41
N ASP A 445 -0.49 0.34 11.20
CA ASP A 445 -0.83 1.64 10.62
C ASP A 445 -2.06 1.53 9.69
N GLU A 446 -3.08 2.33 10.01
CA GLU A 446 -4.32 2.49 9.25
C GLU A 446 -4.39 3.84 8.51
N THR A 447 -3.43 4.74 8.74
CA THR A 447 -3.43 6.12 8.23
C THR A 447 -3.12 6.20 6.75
N ARG A 448 -2.48 5.17 6.21
CA ARG A 448 -1.98 5.10 4.83
C ARG A 448 -0.96 6.19 4.48
N ARG A 449 -0.42 6.87 5.50
CA ARG A 449 0.53 7.98 5.31
C ARG A 449 1.93 7.50 5.02
N ILE A 450 2.34 6.37 5.61
CA ILE A 450 3.66 5.79 5.40
C ILE A 450 3.66 4.93 4.13
N ILE A 451 2.65 4.05 4.01
CA ILE A 451 2.42 3.18 2.87
C ILE A 451 0.94 3.30 2.50
N PRO A 452 0.56 3.33 1.22
CA PRO A 452 -0.83 3.52 0.79
C PRO A 452 -1.77 2.31 1.07
N TYR A 453 -1.42 1.46 2.03
CA TYR A 453 -2.19 0.29 2.47
C TYR A 453 -2.31 0.27 3.99
N VAL A 454 -3.40 -0.30 4.51
CA VAL A 454 -3.44 -0.70 5.91
C VAL A 454 -2.48 -1.86 6.11
N PHE A 455 -1.63 -1.81 7.12
CA PHE A 455 -0.67 -2.89 7.37
C PHE A 455 -0.40 -3.11 8.85
N SER A 456 0.05 -4.33 9.15
CA SER A 456 0.55 -4.74 10.45
C SER A 456 1.89 -5.43 10.33
N VAL A 457 2.66 -5.37 11.42
CA VAL A 457 3.96 -6.03 11.58
C VAL A 457 3.86 -6.94 12.79
N LEU A 458 4.14 -8.21 12.58
CA LEU A 458 4.01 -9.28 13.57
C LEU A 458 5.38 -9.93 13.82
N ASP A 459 5.55 -10.55 14.97
CA ASP A 459 6.68 -11.46 15.16
C ASP A 459 6.59 -12.67 14.23
N TYR A 460 7.72 -13.14 13.73
CA TYR A 460 7.78 -14.41 13.03
C TYR A 460 7.78 -15.59 14.01
N ILE A 461 6.75 -16.44 13.92
CA ILE A 461 6.69 -17.68 14.69
C ILE A 461 7.51 -18.74 13.97
N HIS A 462 8.63 -19.15 14.57
CA HIS A 462 9.48 -20.19 14.01
C HIS A 462 8.84 -21.58 14.10
N GLY A 463 8.74 -22.28 12.97
CA GLY A 463 8.26 -23.65 12.88
C GLY A 463 7.82 -24.01 11.46
N LYS A 464 7.25 -25.21 11.30
CA LYS A 464 6.46 -25.60 10.12
C LYS A 464 4.98 -25.54 10.48
N SER A 465 4.10 -25.40 9.49
CA SER A 465 2.68 -25.64 9.74
C SER A 465 2.48 -27.12 10.09
N LEU A 466 1.52 -27.41 10.98
CA LEU A 466 1.16 -28.78 11.30
C LEU A 466 0.71 -29.52 10.03
N HIS A 467 0.02 -28.84 9.12
CA HIS A 467 -0.36 -29.38 7.82
C HIS A 467 0.83 -29.97 7.06
N ALA A 468 1.95 -29.24 6.98
CA ALA A 468 3.15 -29.71 6.28
C ALA A 468 3.72 -30.97 6.92
N ILE A 469 3.75 -31.04 8.25
CA ILE A 469 4.22 -32.23 8.97
C ILE A 469 3.29 -33.42 8.75
N LEU A 470 1.97 -33.22 8.82
CA LEU A 470 1.01 -34.30 8.57
C LEU A 470 1.13 -34.82 7.12
N GLN A 471 1.27 -33.93 6.14
CA GLN A 471 1.42 -34.31 4.72
C GLN A 471 2.74 -35.02 4.42
N GLU A 472 3.86 -34.58 5.00
CA GLU A 472 5.15 -35.26 4.89
C GLU A 472 5.04 -36.73 5.35
N ASN A 473 4.30 -37.01 6.42
CA ASN A 473 4.14 -38.36 6.97
C ASN A 473 3.05 -39.20 6.28
N LEU A 474 2.13 -38.58 5.53
CA LEU A 474 1.05 -39.28 4.81
C LEU A 474 1.45 -39.76 3.40
N ASN A 475 2.39 -39.07 2.74
CA ASN A 475 2.83 -39.41 1.38
C ASN A 475 3.82 -40.58 1.31
N ASP A 476 4.50 -40.89 2.42
CA ASP A 476 5.33 -42.09 2.55
C ASP A 476 4.42 -43.31 2.75
N SER A 477 3.96 -43.83 1.62
CA SER A 477 3.13 -45.03 1.51
C SER A 477 3.90 -46.26 2.00
N PHE A 478 3.89 -46.49 3.32
CA PHE A 478 3.87 -47.77 4.05
C PHE A 478 3.99 -47.46 5.56
N ASN A 479 2.86 -47.08 6.17
CA ASN A 479 2.53 -47.41 7.58
C ASN A 479 3.57 -47.05 8.69
N LEU A 480 4.07 -45.81 8.76
CA LEU A 480 5.01 -45.41 9.82
C LEU A 480 4.50 -44.26 10.71
N ASP A 481 4.13 -44.65 11.93
CA ASP A 481 4.34 -43.95 13.20
C ASP A 481 3.59 -42.65 13.54
N LEU A 482 2.49 -42.30 12.86
CA LEU A 482 1.52 -41.33 13.43
C LEU A 482 0.91 -41.82 14.77
N GLU A 483 1.07 -43.10 15.10
CA GLU A 483 0.73 -43.69 16.40
C GLU A 483 1.72 -43.33 17.52
N THR A 484 2.86 -42.69 17.21
CA THR A 484 3.81 -42.30 18.26
C THR A 484 3.15 -41.37 19.27
N PRO A 485 3.45 -41.53 20.58
CA PRO A 485 2.88 -40.70 21.64
C PRO A 485 3.03 -39.19 21.38
N LYS A 486 4.02 -38.76 20.59
CA LYS A 486 4.23 -37.35 20.26
C LYS A 486 3.07 -36.71 19.48
N TYR A 487 2.40 -37.44 18.57
CA TYR A 487 1.26 -36.92 17.80
C TYR A 487 -0.02 -36.95 18.64
N ILE A 488 -0.26 -38.01 19.41
CA ILE A 488 -1.39 -38.06 20.36
C ILE A 488 -1.29 -36.91 21.35
N ASN A 489 -0.12 -36.71 21.98
CA ASN A 489 0.13 -35.58 22.88
C ASN A 489 -0.04 -34.22 22.19
N LEU A 490 0.28 -34.11 20.89
CA LEU A 490 0.03 -32.88 20.13
C LEU A 490 -1.47 -32.56 20.06
N PHE A 491 -2.32 -33.53 19.71
CA PHE A 491 -3.77 -33.33 19.64
C PHE A 491 -4.38 -33.07 21.03
N VAL A 492 -3.90 -33.74 22.08
CA VAL A 492 -4.24 -33.38 23.48
C VAL A 492 -3.89 -31.92 23.78
N ASN A 493 -2.70 -31.46 23.38
CA ASN A 493 -2.31 -30.06 23.59
C ASN A 493 -3.13 -29.08 22.73
N LEU A 494 -3.55 -29.47 21.53
CA LEU A 494 -4.46 -28.65 20.71
C LEU A 494 -5.83 -28.50 21.39
N GLY A 495 -6.36 -29.57 21.96
CA GLY A 495 -7.61 -29.54 22.72
C GLY A 495 -7.52 -28.65 23.95
N ASP A 496 -6.42 -28.74 24.71
CA ASP A 496 -6.13 -27.89 25.88
C ASP A 496 -6.05 -26.41 25.48
N LEU A 497 -5.34 -26.07 24.39
CA LEU A 497 -5.26 -24.69 23.89
C LEU A 497 -6.60 -24.16 23.40
N LEU A 498 -7.42 -25.00 22.74
CA LEU A 498 -8.74 -24.59 22.29
C LEU A 498 -9.68 -24.37 23.49
N GLY A 499 -9.59 -25.22 24.52
CA GLY A 499 -10.31 -25.05 25.78
C GLY A 499 -9.97 -23.73 26.46
N LYS A 500 -8.67 -23.41 26.55
CA LYS A 500 -8.16 -22.12 27.04
C LYS A 500 -8.69 -20.92 26.25
N LEU A 501 -8.70 -20.98 24.92
CA LEU A 501 -9.28 -19.91 24.10
C LEU A 501 -10.75 -19.67 24.46
N HIS A 502 -11.50 -20.75 24.63
CA HIS A 502 -12.91 -20.72 25.02
C HIS A 502 -13.16 -20.31 26.49
N GLU A 503 -12.14 -20.06 27.31
CA GLU A 503 -12.30 -19.44 28.64
C GLU A 503 -12.62 -17.94 28.55
N ILE A 504 -12.32 -17.31 27.42
CA ILE A 504 -12.68 -15.92 27.16
C ILE A 504 -14.17 -15.87 26.79
N LYS A 505 -15.00 -15.58 27.79
CA LYS A 505 -16.47 -15.48 27.69
C LYS A 505 -16.95 -14.06 27.45
N PHE A 506 -18.16 -13.91 26.91
CA PHE A 506 -18.84 -12.62 26.72
C PHE A 506 -20.24 -12.61 27.34
N TYR A 507 -20.82 -11.41 27.50
CA TYR A 507 -22.17 -11.24 28.04
C TYR A 507 -23.30 -11.72 27.11
N SER A 508 -23.11 -11.63 25.81
CA SER A 508 -24.12 -11.92 24.79
C SER A 508 -23.46 -12.38 23.49
N PHE A 509 -24.24 -12.89 22.57
CA PHE A 509 -23.82 -13.08 21.19
C PHE A 509 -23.90 -11.75 20.42
N TYR A 510 -23.03 -11.58 19.43
CA TYR A 510 -22.96 -10.36 18.62
C TYR A 510 -22.80 -10.71 17.14
N GLU A 511 -23.32 -9.86 16.26
CA GLU A 511 -23.17 -10.04 14.81
C GLU A 511 -21.78 -9.61 14.34
N SER A 512 -21.22 -8.56 14.96
CA SER A 512 -19.88 -8.04 14.70
C SER A 512 -19.17 -7.72 16.01
N ILE A 513 -17.84 -7.74 16.00
CA ILE A 513 -17.03 -7.48 17.19
C ILE A 513 -17.11 -6.01 17.63
N GLU A 514 -17.45 -5.13 16.71
CA GLU A 514 -17.65 -3.71 16.96
C GLU A 514 -18.91 -3.42 17.77
N ASP A 515 -19.84 -4.38 17.83
CA ASP A 515 -21.11 -4.32 18.57
C ASP A 515 -20.99 -4.83 20.02
N ILE A 516 -19.81 -5.21 20.51
CA ILE A 516 -19.65 -5.64 21.90
C ILE A 516 -20.30 -4.61 22.85
N GLN A 517 -21.14 -5.11 23.77
CA GLN A 517 -22.05 -4.37 24.67
C GLN A 517 -23.25 -3.63 24.05
N ARG A 518 -23.30 -3.46 22.73
CA ARG A 518 -24.49 -2.97 22.01
C ARG A 518 -25.35 -4.18 21.65
N ASN A 519 -26.63 -4.16 22.01
CA ASN A 519 -27.57 -5.29 21.81
C ASN A 519 -27.26 -6.53 22.68
N LYS A 520 -27.41 -6.39 24.00
CA LYS A 520 -27.10 -7.43 24.99
C LYS A 520 -28.11 -8.59 25.05
N ASP A 521 -29.21 -8.51 24.31
CA ASP A 521 -30.35 -9.44 24.40
C ASP A 521 -30.39 -10.46 23.25
N LYS A 522 -29.25 -10.74 22.59
CA LYS A 522 -29.20 -11.69 21.47
C LYS A 522 -28.86 -13.09 21.95
N THR A 523 -29.73 -14.05 21.63
CA THR A 523 -29.42 -15.48 21.80
C THR A 523 -28.60 -16.00 20.61
N TRP A 524 -27.91 -17.13 20.80
CA TRP A 524 -27.25 -17.78 19.67
C TRP A 524 -28.25 -18.26 18.62
N HIS A 525 -29.41 -18.75 19.06
CA HIS A 525 -30.50 -19.17 18.18
C HIS A 525 -30.93 -18.05 17.23
N ASP A 526 -31.13 -16.84 17.72
CA ASP A 526 -31.49 -15.69 16.88
C ASP A 526 -30.40 -15.36 15.85
N VAL A 527 -29.14 -15.28 16.31
CA VAL A 527 -27.99 -14.93 15.46
C VAL A 527 -27.77 -16.00 14.39
N PHE A 528 -27.77 -17.27 14.79
CA PHE A 528 -27.53 -18.40 13.92
C PHE A 528 -28.67 -18.59 12.92
N ASN A 529 -29.95 -18.54 13.36
CA ASN A 529 -31.08 -18.71 12.45
C ASN A 529 -31.13 -17.63 11.38
N LYS A 530 -30.87 -16.36 11.73
CA LYS A 530 -30.77 -15.29 10.74
C LYS A 530 -29.70 -15.60 9.69
N ARG A 531 -28.53 -16.07 10.11
CA ARG A 531 -27.43 -16.45 9.20
C ARG A 531 -27.78 -17.67 8.36
N LEU A 532 -28.39 -18.69 8.96
CA LEU A 532 -28.82 -19.92 8.31
C LEU A 532 -29.88 -19.66 7.25
N GLN A 533 -30.91 -18.87 7.55
CA GLN A 533 -31.95 -18.51 6.59
C GLN A 533 -31.39 -17.79 5.36
N ASN A 534 -30.41 -16.91 5.54
CA ASN A 534 -29.72 -16.27 4.42
C ASN A 534 -28.98 -17.29 3.54
N GLN A 535 -28.25 -18.24 4.14
CA GLN A 535 -27.54 -19.28 3.40
C GLN A 535 -28.49 -20.25 2.69
N ILE A 536 -29.62 -20.62 3.33
CA ILE A 536 -30.66 -21.43 2.71
C ILE A 536 -31.29 -20.70 1.53
N GLN A 537 -31.63 -19.42 1.68
CA GLN A 537 -32.23 -18.63 0.61
C GLN A 537 -31.28 -18.51 -0.59
N GLU A 538 -29.99 -18.31 -0.33
CA GLU A 538 -28.97 -18.28 -1.38
C GLU A 538 -28.85 -19.64 -2.09
N ALA A 539 -28.80 -20.73 -1.33
CA ALA A 539 -28.75 -22.08 -1.89
C ALA A 539 -30.00 -22.42 -2.73
N LYS A 540 -31.19 -21.98 -2.29
CA LYS A 540 -32.44 -22.09 -3.06
C LYS A 540 -32.38 -21.32 -4.37
N ASN A 541 -31.87 -20.08 -4.34
CA ASN A 541 -31.69 -19.27 -5.54
C ASN A 541 -30.71 -19.93 -6.53
N ASN A 542 -29.69 -20.60 -5.99
CA ASN A 542 -28.69 -21.34 -6.76
C ASN A 542 -29.14 -22.76 -7.16
N LYS A 543 -30.35 -23.18 -6.78
CA LYS A 543 -30.93 -24.50 -7.07
C LYS A 543 -30.06 -25.67 -6.57
N LEU A 544 -29.49 -25.53 -5.37
CA LEU A 544 -28.74 -26.61 -4.73
C LEU A 544 -29.61 -27.88 -4.59
N PRO A 545 -29.14 -29.06 -5.05
CA PRO A 545 -29.82 -30.32 -4.79
C PRO A 545 -29.97 -30.57 -3.28
N ASP A 546 -31.03 -31.28 -2.88
CA ASP A 546 -31.25 -31.73 -1.48
C ASP A 546 -31.40 -30.59 -0.45
N ILE A 547 -31.64 -29.35 -0.88
CA ILE A 547 -31.83 -28.21 0.02
C ILE A 547 -32.97 -28.43 1.04
N GLU A 548 -34.01 -29.18 0.67
CA GLU A 548 -35.11 -29.50 1.58
C GLU A 548 -34.69 -30.52 2.66
N GLU A 549 -33.76 -31.43 2.36
CA GLU A 549 -33.18 -32.35 3.35
C GLU A 549 -32.28 -31.59 4.34
N ILE A 550 -31.48 -30.63 3.84
CA ILE A 550 -30.67 -29.74 4.68
C ILE A 550 -31.57 -28.92 5.62
N VAL A 551 -32.66 -28.35 5.10
CA VAL A 551 -33.64 -27.59 5.91
C VAL A 551 -34.28 -28.48 6.97
N ALA A 552 -34.66 -29.72 6.62
CA ALA A 552 -35.23 -30.67 7.55
C ALA A 552 -34.24 -31.01 8.68
N PHE A 553 -32.98 -31.28 8.34
CA PHE A 553 -31.93 -31.57 9.31
C PHE A 553 -31.74 -30.45 10.35
N PHE A 554 -31.67 -29.18 9.92
CA PHE A 554 -31.56 -28.06 10.87
C PHE A 554 -32.80 -27.91 11.75
N LYS A 555 -33.98 -28.18 11.21
CA LYS A 555 -35.23 -28.11 11.97
C LYS A 555 -35.34 -29.22 13.01
N GLU A 556 -34.93 -30.44 12.68
CA GLU A 556 -34.92 -31.58 13.60
C GLU A 556 -33.93 -31.38 14.75
N ASN A 557 -32.86 -30.62 14.53
CA ASN A 557 -31.81 -30.35 15.50
C ASN A 557 -31.86 -28.93 16.10
N GLU A 558 -32.99 -28.23 15.96
CA GLU A 558 -33.14 -26.83 16.41
C GLU A 558 -32.91 -26.67 17.92
N SER A 559 -33.31 -27.66 18.73
CA SER A 559 -33.11 -27.63 20.19
C SER A 559 -31.63 -27.54 20.58
N LEU A 560 -30.74 -28.21 19.83
CA LEU A 560 -29.29 -28.17 20.08
C LEU A 560 -28.71 -26.76 19.88
N ILE A 561 -29.33 -25.94 19.01
CA ILE A 561 -28.92 -24.55 18.79
C ILE A 561 -29.49 -23.65 19.91
N ALA A 562 -30.73 -23.91 20.33
CA ALA A 562 -31.42 -23.12 21.35
C ALA A 562 -30.80 -23.25 22.75
N GLU A 563 -30.18 -24.39 23.07
CA GLU A 563 -29.52 -24.66 24.35
C GLU A 563 -28.14 -23.97 24.51
N GLU A 564 -27.66 -23.24 23.50
CA GLU A 564 -26.37 -22.55 23.56
C GLU A 564 -26.48 -21.17 24.23
N GLU A 565 -26.07 -21.10 25.49
CA GLU A 565 -26.20 -19.89 26.31
C GLU A 565 -24.86 -19.18 26.61
N GLU A 566 -23.71 -19.80 26.34
CA GLU A 566 -22.41 -19.25 26.72
C GLU A 566 -21.60 -18.79 25.49
N PRO A 567 -21.57 -17.48 25.18
CA PRO A 567 -20.76 -16.94 24.11
C PRO A 567 -19.28 -16.96 24.49
N VAL A 568 -18.46 -17.52 23.60
CA VAL A 568 -17.01 -17.62 23.77
C VAL A 568 -16.27 -17.02 22.58
N LEU A 569 -15.00 -16.65 22.80
CA LEU A 569 -14.08 -16.28 21.75
C LEU A 569 -13.77 -17.50 20.87
N LEU A 570 -14.01 -17.38 19.57
CA LEU A 570 -13.69 -18.41 18.58
C LEU A 570 -12.52 -17.97 17.71
N HIS A 571 -11.65 -18.91 17.34
CA HIS A 571 -10.70 -18.70 16.25
C HIS A 571 -11.42 -18.69 14.89
N ASN A 572 -12.43 -19.55 14.75
CA ASN A 572 -13.28 -19.77 13.57
C ASN A 572 -12.51 -20.22 12.30
N ASP A 573 -11.22 -20.51 12.44
CA ASP A 573 -10.34 -21.07 11.40
C ASP A 573 -9.26 -21.97 12.02
N PHE A 574 -9.63 -22.68 13.09
CA PHE A 574 -8.73 -23.59 13.79
C PHE A 574 -8.52 -24.86 12.96
N GLN A 575 -7.37 -24.96 12.29
CA GLN A 575 -6.98 -26.08 11.43
C GLN A 575 -5.45 -26.17 11.30
N SER A 576 -4.92 -27.33 10.90
CA SER A 576 -3.47 -27.59 10.89
C SER A 576 -2.63 -26.61 10.06
N LYS A 577 -3.19 -25.92 9.06
CA LYS A 577 -2.49 -24.88 8.29
C LYS A 577 -2.14 -23.66 9.14
N ASN A 578 -2.96 -23.39 10.16
CA ASN A 578 -2.87 -22.23 11.04
C ASN A 578 -2.18 -22.55 12.38
N ILE A 579 -1.72 -23.79 12.56
CA ILE A 579 -0.94 -24.23 13.71
C ILE A 579 0.52 -24.33 13.31
N ILE A 580 1.38 -23.53 13.93
CA ILE A 580 2.83 -23.57 13.74
C ILE A 580 3.46 -24.39 14.84
N VAL A 581 4.22 -25.42 14.46
CA VAL A 581 4.85 -26.35 15.38
C VAL A 581 6.35 -26.51 15.10
N LYS A 582 7.08 -26.98 16.12
CA LYS A 582 8.44 -27.53 15.99
C LYS A 582 8.38 -29.02 16.32
N ASP A 583 8.72 -29.85 15.34
CA ASP A 583 8.88 -31.29 15.51
C ASP A 583 10.26 -31.58 16.09
N ASP A 584 10.28 -32.32 17.19
CA ASP A 584 11.46 -32.85 17.87
C ASP A 584 11.25 -34.37 18.00
N VAL A 585 12.33 -35.12 18.24
CA VAL A 585 12.33 -36.59 18.25
C VAL A 585 11.27 -37.16 19.19
N THR A 586 11.04 -36.50 20.34
CA THR A 586 10.17 -36.99 21.41
C THR A 586 8.85 -36.22 21.57
N LYS A 587 8.73 -35.02 20.99
CA LYS A 587 7.55 -34.16 21.15
C LYS A 587 7.39 -33.19 19.99
N ILE A 588 6.14 -32.88 19.65
CA ILE A 588 5.81 -31.78 18.74
C ILE A 588 5.34 -30.61 19.59
N LYS A 589 6.10 -29.51 19.59
CA LYS A 589 5.75 -28.31 20.35
C LYS A 589 4.95 -27.35 19.48
N ILE A 590 3.78 -26.93 19.95
CA ILE A 590 3.01 -25.83 19.37
C ILE A 590 3.72 -24.53 19.72
N ASN A 591 4.19 -23.82 18.70
CA ASN A 591 4.90 -22.55 18.85
C ASN A 591 4.00 -21.35 18.59
N GLY A 592 2.89 -21.54 17.86
CA GLY A 592 1.91 -20.48 17.68
C GLY A 592 0.71 -20.91 16.88
N ILE A 593 -0.38 -20.20 17.13
CA ILE A 593 -1.62 -20.24 16.38
C ILE A 593 -1.71 -18.91 15.62
N ILE A 594 -2.01 -18.98 14.32
CA ILE A 594 -2.00 -17.81 13.41
C ILE A 594 -3.31 -17.69 12.65
N ASP A 595 -3.46 -16.59 11.91
CA ASP A 595 -4.60 -16.33 11.03
C ASP A 595 -5.97 -16.22 11.73
N PHE A 596 -6.03 -15.33 12.72
CA PHE A 596 -7.28 -14.96 13.39
C PHE A 596 -8.19 -14.06 12.53
N ASP A 597 -8.02 -13.90 11.21
CA ASP A 597 -8.82 -12.93 10.43
C ASP A 597 -10.35 -13.14 10.55
N ASN A 598 -10.76 -14.39 10.79
CA ASN A 598 -12.16 -14.80 10.94
C ASN A 598 -12.62 -14.99 12.39
N TRP A 599 -11.80 -14.62 13.38
CA TRP A 599 -12.15 -14.76 14.79
C TRP A 599 -13.46 -14.04 15.10
N GLY A 600 -14.22 -14.57 16.06
CA GLY A 600 -15.51 -14.00 16.41
C GLY A 600 -16.03 -14.47 17.76
N ILE A 601 -17.30 -14.15 18.02
CA ILE A 601 -18.03 -14.58 19.22
C ILE A 601 -19.09 -15.59 18.76
N GLY A 602 -19.09 -16.76 19.37
CA GLY A 602 -20.00 -17.83 19.01
C GLY A 602 -19.95 -18.96 20.01
N VAL A 603 -20.19 -20.17 19.54
CA VAL A 603 -20.30 -21.37 20.37
C VAL A 603 -19.16 -22.34 20.12
N ARG A 604 -18.74 -23.02 21.19
CA ARG A 604 -17.52 -23.84 21.25
C ARG A 604 -17.39 -24.87 20.13
N ALA A 605 -18.50 -25.51 19.74
CA ALA A 605 -18.50 -26.57 18.73
C ALA A 605 -18.08 -26.08 17.33
N GLN A 606 -18.18 -24.78 17.04
CA GLN A 606 -17.81 -24.21 15.74
C GLN A 606 -16.31 -24.38 15.43
N ASP A 607 -15.42 -24.23 16.42
CA ASP A 607 -13.97 -24.34 16.21
C ASP A 607 -13.50 -25.78 15.94
N PHE A 608 -14.34 -26.78 16.19
CA PHE A 608 -14.04 -28.18 15.87
C PHE A 608 -14.32 -28.52 14.41
N VAL A 609 -15.12 -27.72 13.69
CA VAL A 609 -15.58 -28.02 12.33
C VAL A 609 -14.40 -28.18 11.37
N LYS A 610 -13.50 -27.18 11.33
CA LYS A 610 -12.43 -27.12 10.33
C LYS A 610 -11.28 -28.08 10.64
N ILE A 611 -10.89 -28.22 11.90
CA ILE A 611 -9.90 -29.24 12.31
C ILE A 611 -10.43 -30.65 12.06
N ARG A 612 -11.71 -30.92 12.31
CA ARG A 612 -12.32 -32.21 11.97
C ARG A 612 -12.31 -32.46 10.47
N TYR A 613 -12.73 -31.47 9.69
CA TYR A 613 -12.84 -31.62 8.25
C TYR A 613 -11.50 -31.73 7.52
N PHE A 614 -10.54 -30.85 7.81
CA PHE A 614 -9.26 -30.80 7.10
C PHE A 614 -8.20 -31.76 7.67
N ASP A 615 -8.29 -32.11 8.95
CA ASP A 615 -7.23 -32.83 9.65
C ASP A 615 -7.69 -34.20 10.14
N LEU A 616 -8.71 -34.28 10.99
CA LEU A 616 -9.12 -35.57 11.59
C LEU A 616 -9.71 -36.52 10.53
N ASN A 617 -10.56 -36.02 9.63
CA ASN A 617 -11.07 -36.81 8.50
C ASN A 617 -9.97 -37.27 7.54
N LEU A 618 -8.89 -36.50 7.41
CA LEU A 618 -7.72 -36.87 6.61
C LEU A 618 -6.95 -38.02 7.27
N LEU A 619 -6.80 -37.97 8.59
CA LEU A 619 -6.14 -39.01 9.38
C LEU A 619 -6.97 -40.30 9.46
N ASN A 620 -8.30 -40.17 9.44
CA ASN A 620 -9.27 -41.27 9.43
C ASN A 620 -9.04 -42.31 10.56
N GLN A 621 -8.70 -41.82 11.77
CA GLN A 621 -8.40 -42.64 12.96
C GLN A 621 -8.99 -42.00 14.22
N SER A 622 -9.95 -42.66 14.86
CA SER A 622 -10.74 -42.12 15.98
C SER A 622 -9.92 -41.69 17.20
N LYS A 623 -8.74 -42.27 17.40
CA LYS A 623 -7.85 -41.92 18.52
C LYS A 623 -7.37 -40.46 18.49
N PHE A 624 -7.33 -39.81 17.32
CA PHE A 624 -6.96 -38.38 17.24
C PHE A 624 -8.11 -37.47 17.67
N ASP A 625 -9.35 -37.85 17.35
CA ASP A 625 -10.54 -37.24 17.92
C ASP A 625 -10.54 -37.41 19.44
N ASP A 626 -10.32 -38.64 19.93
CA ASP A 626 -10.26 -38.94 21.36
C ASP A 626 -9.17 -38.13 22.07
N ALA A 627 -7.98 -37.99 21.47
CA ALA A 627 -6.88 -37.18 21.99
C ALA A 627 -7.23 -35.69 22.05
N LEU A 628 -7.82 -35.14 20.98
CA LEU A 628 -8.27 -33.75 20.95
C LEU A 628 -9.32 -33.50 22.04
N TYR A 629 -10.28 -34.43 22.17
CA TYR A 629 -11.33 -34.37 23.17
C TYR A 629 -10.80 -34.53 24.59
N GLU A 630 -9.81 -35.40 24.83
CA GLU A 630 -9.15 -35.55 26.13
C GLU A 630 -8.54 -34.22 26.60
N GLY A 631 -7.81 -33.54 25.70
CA GLY A 631 -7.25 -32.22 25.99
C GLY A 631 -8.30 -31.18 26.33
N TYR A 632 -9.35 -31.14 25.51
CA TYR A 632 -10.43 -30.16 25.67
C TYR A 632 -11.30 -30.42 26.92
N ASN A 633 -11.50 -31.68 27.29
CA ASN A 633 -12.26 -32.11 28.47
C ASN A 633 -11.69 -31.61 29.81
N ARG A 634 -10.45 -31.10 29.81
CA ARG A 634 -9.87 -30.40 30.97
C ARG A 634 -10.57 -29.08 31.28
N HIS A 635 -11.24 -28.49 30.30
CA HIS A 635 -11.93 -27.20 30.41
C HIS A 635 -13.45 -27.39 30.33
N TYR A 636 -13.94 -28.16 29.35
CA TYR A 636 -15.37 -28.31 29.09
C TYR A 636 -15.70 -29.73 28.65
N LYS A 637 -16.81 -30.27 29.14
CA LYS A 637 -17.27 -31.64 28.82
C LYS A 637 -17.69 -31.74 27.35
N ILE A 638 -17.27 -32.82 26.69
CA ILE A 638 -17.76 -33.26 25.38
C ILE A 638 -18.69 -34.46 25.57
N ASP A 639 -19.99 -34.26 25.36
CA ASP A 639 -21.00 -35.31 25.30
C ASP A 639 -21.51 -35.53 23.88
N ASP A 640 -22.49 -36.43 23.72
CA ASP A 640 -23.03 -36.79 22.41
C ASP A 640 -23.76 -35.62 21.74
N ASP A 641 -24.38 -34.74 22.52
CA ASP A 641 -25.02 -33.54 21.99
C ASP A 641 -23.97 -32.53 21.50
N PHE A 642 -22.84 -32.38 22.19
CA PHE A 642 -21.71 -31.60 21.68
C PHE A 642 -21.20 -32.13 20.33
N LYS A 643 -21.08 -33.46 20.18
CA LYS A 643 -20.65 -34.07 18.91
C LYS A 643 -21.66 -33.81 17.78
N LYS A 644 -22.96 -33.95 18.05
CA LYS A 644 -24.02 -33.59 17.09
C LYS A 644 -23.99 -32.12 16.70
N LYS A 645 -23.68 -31.22 17.65
CA LYS A 645 -23.50 -29.79 17.35
C LYS A 645 -22.33 -29.56 16.38
N ILE A 646 -21.24 -30.31 16.51
CA ILE A 646 -20.14 -30.26 15.53
C ILE A 646 -20.65 -30.68 14.14
N ASP A 647 -21.46 -31.73 14.04
CA ASP A 647 -22.05 -32.17 12.76
C ASP A 647 -22.96 -31.09 12.16
N LEU A 648 -23.79 -30.45 12.99
CA LEU A 648 -24.68 -29.36 12.59
C LEU A 648 -23.91 -28.16 12.05
N TYR A 649 -22.89 -27.69 12.77
CA TYR A 649 -22.07 -26.57 12.32
C TYR A 649 -21.18 -26.93 11.12
N SER A 650 -20.83 -28.22 10.96
CA SER A 650 -20.13 -28.71 9.77
C SER A 650 -21.02 -28.65 8.53
N LEU A 651 -22.29 -29.06 8.65
CA LEU A 651 -23.25 -28.93 7.55
C LEU A 651 -23.47 -27.46 7.17
N TYR A 652 -23.62 -26.59 8.17
CA TYR A 652 -23.76 -25.14 7.96
C TYR A 652 -22.56 -24.55 7.21
N TRP A 653 -21.36 -24.88 7.65
CA TRP A 653 -20.13 -24.42 7.00
C TRP A 653 -19.99 -24.95 5.57
N LEU A 654 -20.33 -26.22 5.32
CA LEU A 654 -20.34 -26.79 3.96
C LEU A 654 -21.35 -26.09 3.04
N LEU A 655 -22.53 -25.71 3.57
CA LEU A 655 -23.53 -24.93 2.84
C LEU A 655 -22.97 -23.54 2.47
N GLU A 656 -22.32 -22.86 3.41
CA GLU A 656 -21.69 -21.56 3.17
C GLU A 656 -20.59 -21.64 2.11
N LEU A 657 -19.72 -22.65 2.21
CA LEU A 657 -18.66 -22.89 1.21
C LEU A 657 -19.24 -23.12 -0.18
N ASN A 658 -20.29 -23.93 -0.30
CA ASN A 658 -20.93 -24.20 -1.58
C ASN A 658 -21.49 -22.91 -2.21
N ASN A 659 -22.23 -22.11 -1.44
CA ASN A 659 -22.78 -20.83 -1.88
C ASN A 659 -21.69 -19.85 -2.37
N GLN A 660 -20.59 -19.73 -1.63
CA GLN A 660 -19.47 -18.86 -2.01
C GLN A 660 -18.80 -19.31 -3.31
N GLU A 661 -18.70 -20.61 -3.56
CA GLU A 661 -18.08 -21.12 -4.78
C GLU A 661 -18.94 -20.95 -6.02
N ILE A 662 -20.26 -21.08 -5.90
CA ILE A 662 -21.22 -20.80 -6.98
C ILE A 662 -21.12 -19.33 -7.40
N LYS A 663 -21.05 -18.41 -6.43
CA LYS A 663 -20.82 -16.97 -6.70
C LYS A 663 -19.51 -16.69 -7.45
N ASN A 664 -18.51 -17.55 -7.31
CA ASN A 664 -17.17 -17.39 -7.90
C ASN A 664 -16.98 -18.12 -9.23
N ASN A 665 -18.05 -18.60 -9.90
CA ASN A 665 -18.02 -19.30 -11.20
C ASN A 665 -17.08 -20.53 -11.24
N LYS A 666 -16.95 -21.29 -10.14
CA LYS A 666 -16.22 -22.57 -10.13
C LYS A 666 -17.18 -23.73 -10.42
N ASP A 667 -16.68 -24.74 -11.15
CA ASP A 667 -17.44 -25.89 -11.67
C ASP A 667 -18.21 -26.66 -10.57
N ILE A 668 -19.55 -26.66 -10.66
CA ILE A 668 -20.52 -27.14 -9.66
C ILE A 668 -20.50 -28.70 -9.57
N SER A 669 -20.15 -29.36 -10.67
CA SER A 669 -20.34 -30.81 -10.87
C SER A 669 -19.51 -31.74 -9.94
N LYS A 670 -18.41 -31.24 -9.36
CA LYS A 670 -17.52 -32.05 -8.50
C LYS A 670 -17.85 -31.99 -7.00
N LYS A 671 -18.69 -31.04 -6.53
CA LYS A 671 -18.81 -30.71 -5.10
C LYS A 671 -20.19 -30.89 -4.48
N ASP A 672 -21.25 -31.01 -5.29
CA ASP A 672 -22.57 -31.49 -4.83
C ASP A 672 -22.46 -32.85 -4.10
N LYS A 673 -21.46 -33.66 -4.48
CA LYS A 673 -21.17 -34.95 -3.84
C LYS A 673 -20.68 -34.82 -2.38
N THR A 674 -20.10 -33.69 -1.96
CA THR A 674 -19.53 -33.54 -0.61
C THR A 674 -20.61 -33.34 0.44
N ILE A 675 -21.60 -32.47 0.18
CA ILE A 675 -22.75 -32.26 1.08
C ILE A 675 -23.58 -33.53 1.17
N GLN A 676 -23.89 -34.17 0.03
CA GLN A 676 -24.61 -35.44 0.01
C GLN A 676 -23.87 -36.56 0.74
N LYS A 677 -22.54 -36.66 0.57
CA LYS A 677 -21.73 -37.64 1.30
C LYS A 677 -21.73 -37.33 2.80
N PHE A 678 -21.68 -36.07 3.19
CA PHE A 678 -21.73 -35.67 4.58
C PHE A 678 -23.08 -36.00 5.21
N LEU A 679 -24.20 -35.63 4.58
CA LEU A 679 -25.56 -35.96 5.04
C LEU A 679 -25.72 -37.47 5.27
N ARG A 680 -25.24 -38.32 4.34
CA ARG A 680 -25.26 -39.79 4.51
C ARG A 680 -24.40 -40.33 5.65
N LEU A 681 -23.39 -39.57 6.10
CA LEU A 681 -22.52 -39.98 7.21
C LEU A 681 -23.11 -39.59 8.57
N ILE A 682 -23.99 -38.59 8.61
CA ILE A 682 -24.59 -38.06 9.84
C ILE A 682 -26.07 -38.45 10.01
N SER A 683 -26.72 -38.92 8.95
CA SER A 683 -28.01 -39.65 8.96
C SER A 683 -27.81 -41.10 9.40
#